data_AF-A0A1F6CBP2-F1
#
_entry.id   AF-A0A1F6CBP2-F1
#
_cell.length_a   1.000
_cell.length_b   1.000
_cell.length_c   1.000
_cell.angle_alpha   90.00
_cell.angle_beta   90.00
_cell.angle_gamma   90.00
#
_symmetry.space_group_name_H-M   'P 1'
#
loop_
_entity.id
_entity.type
_entity.pdbx_description
1 polymer ?
#
loop_
_entity_poly.entity_id
_entity_poly.type
_entity_poly.pdbx_seq_one_letter_code
_entity_poly.pdbx_strand_id
1 'polypeptide(L)'
;MGDIWEMRIFNDLPSSVQVLGSFAAGDVDGDGKVELVAGGDGGLIWFRPADSASGQIAEGSFHVGLTLADVDGDGMQEPAAGMQGEKGWVIVWFKSVGGGAWAKHVIDGACTAGAHDVVFADVDGDGVDELLANGAGRGAGAGAFIYRRPRDPRAPWIKHAVSRGLFREGLAAADLDGDGRVEIVHGPDLFLPPKGGPYAGPWERRTYAPAFREMCRVALADVTGNGRPDIVAAESEWMDGRMAWFENRMGEGPDAPWVEHPLDSPVAYAHSLSAWREGEAVKVFMAEMEKGGWDAPYNYHARLSVYVSSDRGETWRVEPVYRGAGTHEAAAVDIDGDGCLEFAGKECCQLPVLGQPKFQVWKRAPAPPALARFRHRFIDRDKPQTGTDIFAADVDGDGRKDVVCAAWWYRNPTWERRTIPGIEQAICAYDVDGDGRQEIVATKGRPGQTGYGALTSELCWLKPVDPLNGAWEEHVIGTGSGDWPHGCAMAPLLPGGRLALVAGYHNAQQGHPPQVFEVPDDPKRPWPARVLAEVEYGEEIAPFDVNGDGRLDLVMGPWWLENNGDGTFSPRAIVEGLQVARLAVADVNGDGRPDVVLGEEVLDFKNRVTPYSKLVWCECPEDPRRGPWKTHQIDTIRCPHSVAAADLDGDGEVEVLAGEHDPFWPYRAQCRLYAYKKADPQGRSWYRYTLDNRFEHHDGVKVVDLAPGRPAIISHGWRDTAYVHLWQMD
;
A
#
# COMPACT_ATOMS: atom_id res chain seq x y z
N MET A 1 -12.62 -21.01 13.85
CA MET A 1 -12.00 -20.20 12.78
C MET A 1 -11.16 -19.16 13.50
N GLY A 2 -9.93 -18.91 13.05
CA GLY A 2 -9.13 -17.83 13.65
C GLY A 2 -9.74 -16.46 13.33
N ASP A 3 -9.31 -15.44 14.07
CA ASP A 3 -9.69 -14.06 13.80
C ASP A 3 -9.28 -13.67 12.37
N ILE A 4 -10.13 -12.89 11.70
CA ILE A 4 -9.89 -12.39 10.35
C ILE A 4 -9.54 -10.92 10.48
N TRP A 5 -8.47 -10.51 9.82
CA TRP A 5 -7.97 -9.13 9.87
C TRP A 5 -8.07 -8.49 8.50
N GLU A 6 -8.56 -7.26 8.46
CA GLU A 6 -8.59 -6.43 7.28
C GLU A 6 -7.64 -5.26 7.45
N MET A 7 -6.83 -5.01 6.42
CA MET A 7 -5.89 -3.91 6.43
C MET A 7 -6.47 -2.73 5.66
N ARG A 8 -6.58 -1.60 6.34
CA ARG A 8 -6.90 -0.30 5.78
C ARG A 8 -5.64 0.53 5.64
N ILE A 9 -5.49 1.22 4.51
CA ILE A 9 -4.36 2.09 4.20
C ILE A 9 -4.80 3.54 4.02
N PHE A 10 -3.89 4.45 4.36
CA PHE A 10 -4.07 5.88 4.22
C PHE A 10 -2.80 6.48 3.62
N ASN A 11 -2.95 7.06 2.43
CA ASN A 11 -1.82 7.48 1.61
C ASN A 11 -1.96 8.92 1.11
N ASP A 12 -2.86 9.70 1.72
CA ASP A 12 -3.07 11.14 1.47
C ASP A 12 -2.20 11.94 2.45
N LEU A 13 -0.90 11.94 2.20
CA LEU A 13 0.08 12.67 2.99
C LEU A 13 0.51 13.96 2.26
N PRO A 14 0.82 15.06 2.97
CA PRO A 14 1.40 16.24 2.36
C PRO A 14 2.63 15.89 1.53
N SER A 15 2.80 16.50 0.35
CA SER A 15 3.91 16.20 -0.55
C SER A 15 5.29 16.49 0.06
N SER A 16 5.37 17.29 1.12
CA SER A 16 6.60 17.51 1.88
C SER A 16 7.03 16.27 2.69
N VAL A 17 6.09 15.40 3.05
CA VAL A 17 6.33 14.20 3.84
C VAL A 17 6.69 13.04 2.92
N GLN A 18 7.97 12.64 2.97
CA GLN A 18 8.53 11.60 2.09
C GLN A 18 9.04 10.37 2.87
N VAL A 19 9.25 10.51 4.18
CA VAL A 19 9.73 9.47 5.08
C VAL A 19 9.00 9.64 6.40
N LEU A 20 8.59 8.54 7.04
CA LEU A 20 8.01 8.55 8.39
C LEU A 20 8.84 7.65 9.30
N GLY A 21 9.45 8.20 10.33
CA GLY A 21 10.36 7.47 11.19
C GLY A 21 9.80 7.16 12.59
N SER A 22 8.91 8.00 13.14
CA SER A 22 8.32 7.84 14.48
C SER A 22 6.80 7.66 14.44
N PHE A 23 6.23 7.00 15.45
CA PHE A 23 4.78 6.71 15.52
C PHE A 23 4.24 6.68 16.95
N ALA A 24 3.01 7.17 17.13
CA ALA A 24 2.20 6.97 18.34
C ALA A 24 0.70 7.04 17.99
N ALA A 25 -0.18 6.55 18.86
CA ALA A 25 -1.62 6.59 18.65
C ALA A 25 -2.37 6.98 19.93
N GLY A 26 -3.36 7.85 19.82
CA GLY A 26 -4.15 8.39 20.94
C GLY A 26 -5.01 9.59 20.54
N ASP A 27 -5.87 10.05 21.44
CA ASP A 27 -6.78 11.19 21.23
C ASP A 27 -6.05 12.52 21.51
N VAL A 28 -5.63 13.21 20.45
CA VAL A 28 -4.80 14.42 20.52
C VAL A 28 -5.59 15.72 20.35
N ASP A 29 -6.87 15.64 19.96
CA ASP A 29 -7.75 16.81 19.88
C ASP A 29 -8.93 16.80 20.88
N GLY A 30 -9.05 15.73 21.67
CA GLY A 30 -10.02 15.54 22.75
C GLY A 30 -11.43 15.28 22.26
N ASP A 31 -11.62 14.80 21.03
CA ASP A 31 -12.93 14.45 20.48
C ASP A 31 -13.40 13.03 20.84
N GLY A 32 -12.56 12.28 21.57
CA GLY A 32 -12.81 10.91 22.01
C GLY A 32 -12.48 9.85 20.96
N LYS A 33 -11.91 10.22 19.82
CA LYS A 33 -11.45 9.28 18.79
C LYS A 33 -9.93 9.23 18.78
N VAL A 34 -9.40 8.11 18.34
CA VAL A 34 -7.95 7.90 18.26
C VAL A 34 -7.40 8.49 16.96
N GLU A 35 -6.33 9.28 17.08
CA GLU A 35 -5.46 9.67 15.99
C GLU A 35 -4.21 8.80 15.94
N LEU A 36 -3.75 8.56 14.73
CA LEU A 36 -2.45 8.01 14.43
C LEU A 36 -1.51 9.18 14.15
N VAL A 37 -0.51 9.39 14.99
CA VAL A 37 0.47 10.46 14.85
C VAL A 37 1.78 9.87 14.35
N ALA A 38 2.32 10.42 13.27
CA ALA A 38 3.63 10.01 12.75
C ALA A 38 4.50 11.21 12.41
N GLY A 39 5.79 11.09 12.69
CA GLY A 39 6.79 12.09 12.40
C GLY A 39 7.82 11.59 11.41
N GLY A 40 8.34 12.49 10.57
CA GLY A 40 9.47 12.20 9.71
C GLY A 40 9.98 13.46 9.02
N ASP A 41 10.59 13.31 7.86
CA ASP A 41 11.07 14.47 7.08
C ASP A 41 9.90 15.17 6.40
N GLY A 42 9.78 16.48 6.62
CA GLY A 42 8.72 17.32 6.09
C GLY A 42 7.67 17.68 7.13
N GLY A 43 7.46 16.86 8.17
CA GLY A 43 6.56 17.21 9.24
C GLY A 43 6.22 16.12 10.26
N LEU A 44 5.44 16.55 11.25
CA LEU A 44 4.70 15.74 12.20
C LEU A 44 3.23 15.85 11.84
N ILE A 45 2.59 14.72 11.54
CA ILE A 45 1.24 14.66 10.99
C ILE A 45 0.37 13.71 11.81
N TRP A 46 -0.94 13.90 11.75
CA TRP A 46 -1.91 12.98 12.31
C TRP A 46 -2.94 12.57 11.28
N PHE A 47 -3.50 11.38 11.50
CA PHE A 47 -4.55 10.80 10.71
C PHE A 47 -5.58 10.11 11.62
N ARG A 48 -6.88 10.33 11.39
CA ARG A 48 -7.98 9.77 12.20
C ARG A 48 -8.70 8.66 11.43
N PRO A 49 -8.58 7.38 11.84
CA PRO A 49 -9.25 6.26 11.17
C PRO A 49 -10.78 6.34 11.16
N ALA A 50 -11.39 6.97 12.17
CA ALA A 50 -12.85 7.02 12.30
C ALA A 50 -13.55 7.72 11.12
N ASP A 51 -12.96 8.77 10.55
CA ASP A 51 -13.59 9.62 9.51
C ASP A 51 -12.63 10.07 8.39
N SER A 52 -11.41 9.55 8.41
CA SER A 52 -10.34 9.92 7.48
C SER A 52 -9.95 11.39 7.49
N ALA A 53 -10.19 12.09 8.60
CA ALA A 53 -9.58 13.40 8.81
C ALA A 53 -8.06 13.26 8.97
N SER A 54 -7.34 14.29 8.53
CA SER A 54 -5.89 14.37 8.67
C SER A 54 -5.48 15.81 8.91
N GLY A 55 -4.27 15.99 9.45
CA GLY A 55 -3.72 17.31 9.68
C GLY A 55 -2.22 17.28 9.94
N GLN A 56 -1.62 18.46 9.91
CA GLN A 56 -0.22 18.64 10.20
C GLN A 56 -0.04 19.42 11.51
N ILE A 57 0.73 18.85 12.43
CA ILE A 57 1.06 19.44 13.73
C ILE A 57 2.18 20.46 13.55
N ALA A 58 3.22 20.07 12.82
CA ALA A 58 4.38 20.92 12.58
C ALA A 58 5.13 20.55 11.31
N GLU A 59 5.83 21.51 10.73
CA GLU A 59 6.90 21.27 9.75
C GLU A 59 8.22 20.99 10.47
N GLY A 60 9.06 20.12 9.89
CA GLY A 60 10.36 19.77 10.47
C GLY A 60 10.83 18.38 10.09
N SER A 61 11.74 17.84 10.90
CA SER A 61 12.26 16.48 10.77
C SER A 61 12.15 15.78 12.13
N PHE A 62 11.29 14.77 12.19
CA PHE A 62 10.85 14.05 13.41
C PHE A 62 11.09 12.54 13.28
N HIS A 63 12.31 12.16 12.90
CA HIS A 63 12.65 10.79 12.47
C HIS A 63 12.49 9.72 13.53
N VAL A 64 12.75 9.99 14.81
CA VAL A 64 12.68 8.95 15.85
C VAL A 64 12.18 9.56 17.16
N GLY A 65 11.56 8.72 17.99
CA GLY A 65 11.05 9.09 19.30
C GLY A 65 9.80 9.95 19.24
N LEU A 66 8.64 9.32 19.36
CA LEU A 66 7.34 9.98 19.49
C LEU A 66 6.51 9.27 20.54
N THR A 67 5.84 10.03 21.39
CA THR A 67 4.88 9.52 22.37
C THR A 67 3.77 10.55 22.59
N LEU A 68 2.66 10.11 23.17
CA LEU A 68 1.52 10.95 23.54
C LEU A 68 1.33 10.88 25.05
N ALA A 69 1.16 12.04 25.70
CA ALA A 69 0.87 12.11 27.14
C ALA A 69 0.16 13.43 27.48
N ASP A 70 -0.55 13.48 28.61
CA ASP A 70 -1.09 14.74 29.16
C ASP A 70 0.04 15.55 29.81
N VAL A 71 0.76 16.32 28.99
CA VAL A 71 1.98 17.02 29.38
C VAL A 71 1.66 18.24 30.23
N ASP A 72 0.49 18.88 30.04
CA ASP A 72 0.08 20.04 30.82
C ASP A 72 -0.98 19.82 31.89
N GLY A 73 -1.49 18.60 32.02
CA GLY A 73 -2.42 18.18 33.08
C GLY A 73 -3.84 18.65 32.84
N ASP A 74 -4.24 18.89 31.58
CA ASP A 74 -5.58 19.35 31.23
C ASP A 74 -6.50 18.24 30.70
N GLY A 75 -5.98 17.00 30.65
CA GLY A 75 -6.70 15.80 30.22
C GLY A 75 -6.65 15.53 28.72
N MET A 76 -6.00 16.37 27.91
CA MET A 76 -5.72 16.08 26.50
C MET A 76 -4.34 15.46 26.35
N GLN A 77 -4.14 14.60 25.33
CA GLN A 77 -2.82 14.06 25.05
C GLN A 77 -2.07 14.96 24.07
N GLU A 78 -0.83 15.33 24.43
CA GLU A 78 0.07 16.07 23.57
C GLU A 78 1.14 15.18 22.92
N PRO A 79 1.42 15.40 21.63
CA PRO A 79 2.58 14.82 20.97
C PRO A 79 3.89 15.37 21.55
N ALA A 80 4.74 14.49 22.06
CA ALA A 80 6.11 14.77 22.45
C ALA A 80 7.08 13.99 21.55
N ALA A 81 8.02 14.70 20.92
CA ALA A 81 8.85 14.14 19.86
C ALA A 81 10.31 14.61 19.89
N GLY A 82 11.20 13.73 19.44
CA GLY A 82 12.55 14.10 18.99
C GLY A 82 12.47 14.88 17.68
N MET A 83 13.21 15.99 17.58
CA MET A 83 13.21 16.86 16.40
C MET A 83 14.62 17.29 16.04
N GLN A 84 14.95 17.32 14.75
CA GLN A 84 16.18 17.92 14.26
C GLN A 84 16.06 19.46 14.29
N GLY A 85 16.82 20.11 15.17
CA GLY A 85 16.93 21.58 15.25
C GLY A 85 18.15 22.13 14.51
N GLU A 86 18.26 23.46 14.45
CA GLU A 86 19.34 24.17 13.72
C GLU A 86 20.76 23.82 14.22
N LYS A 87 20.90 23.55 15.52
CA LYS A 87 22.20 23.31 16.18
C LYS A 87 22.40 21.86 16.62
N GLY A 88 21.47 20.97 16.28
CA GLY A 88 21.43 19.59 16.75
C GLY A 88 20.03 19.15 17.15
N TRP A 89 19.97 17.97 17.75
CA TRP A 89 18.71 17.37 18.21
C TRP A 89 18.10 18.13 19.39
N VAL A 90 16.78 18.21 19.39
CA VAL A 90 15.96 18.75 20.47
C VAL A 90 14.82 17.79 20.79
N ILE A 91 14.25 17.89 21.99
CA ILE A 91 12.98 17.25 22.34
C ILE A 91 11.95 18.35 22.53
N VAL A 92 10.80 18.20 21.90
CA VAL A 92 9.70 19.17 21.89
C VAL A 92 8.37 18.50 22.19
N TRP A 93 7.39 19.28 22.65
CA TRP A 93 5.99 18.86 22.72
C TRP A 93 5.09 19.93 22.08
N PHE A 94 3.89 19.51 21.67
CA PHE A 94 2.95 20.36 20.93
C PHE A 94 1.60 20.43 21.62
N LYS A 95 1.14 21.64 21.95
CA LYS A 95 -0.21 21.88 22.48
C LYS A 95 -1.16 22.32 21.38
N SER A 96 -2.31 21.67 21.25
CA SER A 96 -3.39 22.19 20.39
C SER A 96 -3.88 23.54 20.93
N VAL A 97 -3.95 24.56 20.08
CA VAL A 97 -4.50 25.88 20.43
C VAL A 97 -5.84 26.17 19.74
N GLY A 98 -6.46 25.13 19.17
CA GLY A 98 -7.72 25.21 18.45
C GLY A 98 -7.57 25.66 16.99
N GLY A 99 -8.60 25.36 16.18
CA GLY A 99 -8.62 25.71 14.75
C GLY A 99 -7.54 25.02 13.91
N GLY A 100 -7.03 23.88 14.37
CA GLY A 100 -5.96 23.11 13.72
C GLY A 100 -4.54 23.64 13.97
N ALA A 101 -4.36 24.68 14.80
CA ALA A 101 -3.06 25.23 15.12
C ALA A 101 -2.43 24.58 16.36
N TRP A 102 -1.10 24.49 16.36
CA TRP A 102 -0.32 23.86 17.43
C TRP A 102 0.79 24.78 17.94
N ALA A 103 0.92 24.88 19.26
CA ALA A 103 1.99 25.62 19.93
C ALA A 103 3.13 24.67 20.30
N LYS A 104 4.35 24.95 19.78
CA LYS A 104 5.55 24.18 20.09
C LYS A 104 6.21 24.65 21.38
N HIS A 105 6.58 23.70 22.22
CA HIS A 105 7.32 23.90 23.47
C HIS A 105 8.56 23.00 23.50
N VAL A 106 9.64 23.46 24.18
CA VAL A 106 10.93 22.76 24.20
C VAL A 106 11.13 22.10 25.57
N ILE A 107 11.40 20.79 25.56
CA ILE A 107 11.79 20.01 26.75
C ILE A 107 13.31 20.07 26.91
N ASP A 108 14.05 19.72 25.85
CA ASP A 108 15.51 19.80 25.80
C ASP A 108 15.94 20.46 24.49
N GLY A 109 16.54 21.65 24.59
CA GLY A 109 17.02 22.42 23.43
C GLY A 109 18.44 22.05 22.99
N ALA A 110 19.10 21.12 23.67
CA ALA A 110 20.48 20.72 23.42
C ALA A 110 20.68 19.23 23.75
N CYS A 111 19.94 18.36 23.04
CA CYS A 111 20.08 16.94 23.24
C CYS A 111 21.49 16.48 22.90
N THR A 112 21.96 15.48 23.64
CA THR A 112 23.30 14.91 23.46
C THR A 112 23.39 13.99 22.25
N ALA A 113 22.25 13.56 21.72
CA ALA A 113 22.02 12.64 20.60
C ALA A 113 20.53 12.72 20.20
N GLY A 114 20.14 12.10 19.08
CA GLY A 114 18.72 12.02 18.67
C GLY A 114 17.92 11.16 19.64
N ALA A 115 16.76 11.65 20.10
CA ALA A 115 15.90 10.92 21.03
C ALA A 115 15.18 9.79 20.27
N HIS A 116 15.57 8.53 20.46
CA HIS A 116 15.14 7.44 19.59
C HIS A 116 13.80 6.81 19.99
N ASP A 117 13.65 6.54 21.28
CA ASP A 117 12.50 6.02 21.98
C ASP A 117 12.23 7.01 23.12
N VAL A 118 10.95 7.31 23.33
CA VAL A 118 10.50 8.32 24.27
C VAL A 118 9.26 7.76 24.97
N VAL A 119 9.23 7.76 26.29
CA VAL A 119 8.10 7.28 27.09
C VAL A 119 7.89 8.17 28.31
N PHE A 120 6.65 8.25 28.79
CA PHE A 120 6.31 8.94 30.04
C PHE A 120 6.12 7.92 31.16
N ALA A 121 6.62 8.25 32.35
CA ALA A 121 6.39 7.49 33.58
C ALA A 121 6.69 8.34 34.82
N ASP A 122 5.87 8.18 35.87
CA ASP A 122 6.13 8.73 37.21
C ASP A 122 7.31 8.00 37.86
N VAL A 123 8.54 8.48 37.61
CA VAL A 123 9.75 7.79 38.08
C VAL A 123 10.15 8.18 39.50
N ASP A 124 9.66 9.32 40.00
CA ASP A 124 9.93 9.78 41.36
C ASP A 124 8.78 9.55 42.36
N GLY A 125 7.63 9.07 41.88
CA GLY A 125 6.47 8.67 42.68
C GLY A 125 5.64 9.84 43.17
N ASP A 126 5.77 11.02 42.56
CA ASP A 126 5.04 12.24 42.95
C ASP A 126 3.66 12.37 42.29
N GLY A 127 3.30 11.43 41.42
CA GLY A 127 2.04 11.41 40.67
C GLY A 127 2.07 12.24 39.39
N VAL A 128 3.24 12.74 38.98
CA VAL A 128 3.46 13.47 37.73
C VAL A 128 4.45 12.70 36.87
N ASP A 129 4.05 12.33 35.66
CA ASP A 129 4.96 11.62 34.77
C ASP A 129 6.14 12.50 34.34
N GLU A 130 7.33 11.91 34.38
CA GLU A 130 8.53 12.40 33.74
C GLU A 130 8.69 11.84 32.33
N LEU A 131 9.45 12.56 31.51
CA LEU A 131 9.85 12.06 30.20
C LEU A 131 11.14 11.25 30.32
N LEU A 132 11.13 10.04 29.79
CA LEU A 132 12.31 9.22 29.54
C LEU A 132 12.64 9.26 28.05
N ALA A 133 13.92 9.44 27.72
CA ALA A 133 14.38 9.28 26.34
C ALA A 133 15.78 8.68 26.26
N ASN A 134 16.02 7.85 25.24
CA ASN A 134 17.36 7.37 24.88
C ASN A 134 17.98 8.23 23.76
N GLY A 135 19.25 8.56 23.92
CA GLY A 135 20.05 9.20 22.87
C GLY A 135 20.68 8.17 21.92
N ALA A 136 20.31 8.21 20.64
CA ALA A 136 20.89 7.38 19.58
C ALA A 136 22.25 7.88 19.06
N GLY A 137 23.23 6.99 18.95
CA GLY A 137 24.56 7.30 18.41
C GLY A 137 25.70 6.62 19.15
N ARG A 138 26.96 7.01 18.91
CA ARG A 138 28.14 6.45 19.61
C ARG A 138 28.80 7.48 20.52
N GLY A 139 29.46 7.02 21.60
CA GLY A 139 30.24 7.87 22.50
C GLY A 139 29.42 8.53 23.61
N ALA A 140 29.98 9.57 24.23
CA ALA A 140 29.45 10.16 25.47
C ALA A 140 28.05 10.80 25.37
N GLY A 141 27.53 10.97 24.14
CA GLY A 141 26.21 11.52 23.88
C GLY A 141 25.06 10.50 23.94
N ALA A 142 25.35 9.21 23.78
CA ALA A 142 24.37 8.13 23.87
C ALA A 142 24.06 7.77 25.33
N GLY A 143 22.88 7.19 25.58
CA GLY A 143 22.44 6.73 26.91
C GLY A 143 20.96 7.02 27.18
N ALA A 144 20.47 6.64 28.35
CA ALA A 144 19.11 6.94 28.82
C ALA A 144 19.10 8.16 29.75
N PHE A 145 18.08 9.00 29.60
CA PHE A 145 17.92 10.25 30.36
C PHE A 145 16.48 10.40 30.86
N ILE A 146 16.35 10.94 32.07
CA ILE A 146 15.09 11.42 32.65
C ILE A 146 15.06 12.93 32.48
N TYR A 147 13.93 13.47 32.03
CA TYR A 147 13.64 14.89 32.03
C TYR A 147 12.54 15.13 33.06
N ARG A 148 12.94 15.74 34.18
CA ARG A 148 12.01 16.08 35.25
C ARG A 148 11.11 17.23 34.83
N ARG A 149 9.80 17.00 34.90
CA ARG A 149 8.79 18.00 34.54
C ARG A 149 8.75 19.13 35.58
N PRO A 150 8.84 20.40 35.16
CA PRO A 150 8.54 21.53 36.04
C PRO A 150 7.04 21.71 36.23
N ARG A 151 6.63 22.36 37.32
CA ARG A 151 5.20 22.65 37.61
C ARG A 151 4.49 23.36 36.46
N ASP A 152 5.15 24.31 35.81
CA ASP A 152 4.72 24.82 34.51
C ASP A 152 5.53 24.06 33.44
N PRO A 153 4.92 23.16 32.65
CA PRO A 153 5.62 22.33 31.67
C PRO A 153 6.27 23.13 30.53
N ARG A 154 5.99 24.44 30.44
CA ARG A 154 6.62 25.37 29.50
C ARG A 154 7.94 25.92 30.02
N ALA A 155 8.23 25.77 31.32
CA ALA A 155 9.51 26.12 31.91
C ALA A 155 10.59 25.06 31.55
N PRO A 156 11.89 25.37 31.67
CA PRO A 156 12.95 24.41 31.36
C PRO A 156 12.89 23.14 32.21
N TRP A 157 12.93 21.98 31.55
CA TRP A 157 12.96 20.67 32.21
C TRP A 157 14.37 20.34 32.71
N ILE A 158 14.46 19.54 33.78
CA ILE A 158 15.75 19.19 34.38
C ILE A 158 16.18 17.80 33.88
N LYS A 159 17.29 17.76 33.13
CA LYS A 159 17.86 16.54 32.58
C LYS A 159 18.73 15.80 33.60
N HIS A 160 18.42 14.53 33.84
CA HIS A 160 19.19 13.60 34.65
C HIS A 160 19.64 12.40 33.82
N ALA A 161 20.91 12.00 33.94
CA ALA A 161 21.42 10.85 33.22
C ALA A 161 21.21 9.57 34.03
N VAL A 162 20.51 8.60 33.44
CA VAL A 162 20.42 7.23 33.95
C VAL A 162 21.66 6.46 33.53
N SER A 163 22.04 6.58 32.25
CA SER A 163 23.22 5.97 31.68
C SER A 163 23.88 6.88 30.64
N ARG A 164 25.17 6.62 30.34
CA ARG A 164 25.93 7.32 29.29
C ARG A 164 26.81 6.34 28.54
N GLY A 165 27.02 6.60 27.25
CA GLY A 165 27.86 5.78 26.38
C GLY A 165 27.22 4.47 25.91
N LEU A 166 25.93 4.27 26.19
CA LEU A 166 25.18 3.07 25.81
C LEU A 166 24.19 3.41 24.70
N PHE A 167 24.38 2.80 23.53
CA PHE A 167 23.45 2.91 22.42
C PHE A 167 22.61 1.65 22.35
N ARG A 168 21.31 1.81 22.56
CA ARG A 168 20.31 0.74 22.58
C ARG A 168 18.97 1.30 22.17
N GLU A 169 18.14 0.44 21.63
CA GLU A 169 16.71 0.70 21.39
C GLU A 169 15.86 0.03 22.47
N GLY A 170 14.60 0.45 22.52
CA GLY A 170 13.60 -0.10 23.42
C GLY A 170 13.74 0.54 24.78
N LEU A 171 12.68 1.21 25.21
CA LEU A 171 12.63 1.94 26.48
C LEU A 171 11.29 1.65 27.14
N ALA A 172 11.33 1.17 28.37
CA ALA A 172 10.14 0.96 29.20
C ALA A 172 10.48 1.25 30.66
N ALA A 173 9.46 1.55 31.46
CA ALA A 173 9.62 1.85 32.88
C ALA A 173 8.45 1.29 33.68
N ALA A 174 8.76 0.61 34.78
CA ALA A 174 7.79 0.09 35.73
C ALA A 174 8.48 -0.27 37.06
N ASP A 175 7.71 -0.42 38.13
CA ASP A 175 8.17 -1.09 39.35
C ASP A 175 8.26 -2.60 39.08
N LEU A 176 9.49 -3.09 38.84
CA LEU A 176 9.75 -4.47 38.47
C LEU A 176 10.07 -5.33 39.70
N ASP A 177 10.62 -4.74 40.76
CA ASP A 177 10.97 -5.49 41.97
C ASP A 177 9.89 -5.45 43.07
N GLY A 178 8.88 -4.58 42.91
CA GLY A 178 7.73 -4.43 43.80
C GLY A 178 8.03 -3.55 45.02
N ASP A 179 9.09 -2.75 44.99
CA ASP A 179 9.49 -1.89 46.11
C ASP A 179 8.88 -0.48 46.07
N GLY A 180 8.07 -0.19 45.06
CA GLY A 180 7.39 1.08 44.84
C GLY A 180 8.26 2.14 44.16
N ARG A 181 9.46 1.80 43.69
CA ARG A 181 10.28 2.65 42.82
C ARG A 181 10.26 2.11 41.40
N VAL A 182 10.42 3.01 40.44
CA VAL A 182 10.39 2.65 39.02
C VAL A 182 11.79 2.30 38.53
N GLU A 183 11.92 1.11 37.96
CA GLU A 183 13.07 0.69 37.18
C GLU A 183 12.92 1.10 35.71
N ILE A 184 14.06 1.25 35.04
CA ILE A 184 14.10 1.57 33.61
C ILE A 184 14.72 0.40 32.85
N VAL A 185 14.00 -0.11 31.85
CA VAL A 185 14.50 -1.08 30.87
C VAL A 185 15.00 -0.31 29.65
N HIS A 186 16.23 -0.57 29.22
CA HIS A 186 16.81 0.04 28.01
C HIS A 186 17.58 -1.03 27.22
N GLY A 187 16.99 -1.50 26.12
CA GLY A 187 17.44 -2.69 25.40
C GLY A 187 17.60 -3.89 26.33
N PRO A 188 18.69 -4.69 26.27
CA PRO A 188 18.89 -5.87 27.12
C PRO A 188 19.33 -5.54 28.57
N ASP A 189 19.31 -4.28 28.98
CA ASP A 189 19.70 -3.84 30.32
C ASP A 189 18.52 -3.32 31.14
N LEU A 190 18.65 -3.48 32.45
CA LEU A 190 17.79 -2.98 33.51
C LEU A 190 18.58 -1.97 34.36
N PHE A 191 17.97 -0.84 34.69
CA PHE A 191 18.54 0.20 35.53
C PHE A 191 17.70 0.36 36.80
N LEU A 192 18.35 0.17 37.94
CA LEU A 192 17.73 0.29 39.27
C LEU A 192 17.96 1.69 39.85
N PRO A 193 16.92 2.31 40.44
CA PRO A 193 17.01 3.66 40.97
C PRO A 193 17.92 3.72 42.21
N PRO A 194 18.65 4.84 42.41
CA PRO A 194 19.39 5.06 43.65
C PRO A 194 18.46 5.06 44.88
N LYS A 195 18.94 4.57 46.02
CA LYS A 195 18.16 4.53 47.29
C LYS A 195 17.62 5.89 47.76
N GLY A 196 18.24 7.00 47.34
CA GLY A 196 17.81 8.35 47.67
C GLY A 196 16.77 8.93 46.70
N GLY A 197 16.27 8.14 45.75
CA GLY A 197 15.40 8.56 44.66
C GLY A 197 16.13 8.65 43.30
N PRO A 198 15.37 8.78 42.20
CA PRO A 198 15.89 8.71 40.81
C PRO A 198 16.96 9.77 40.50
N TYR A 199 17.02 10.85 41.28
CA TYR A 199 17.92 11.98 41.08
C TYR A 199 19.11 12.01 42.06
N ALA A 200 19.19 11.09 43.01
CA ALA A 200 20.15 11.16 44.12
C ALA A 200 21.55 10.66 43.78
N GLY A 201 21.75 10.01 42.63
CA GLY A 201 23.03 9.41 42.28
C GLY A 201 22.98 8.56 41.01
N PRO A 202 24.03 7.77 40.76
CA PRO A 202 24.07 6.88 39.60
C PRO A 202 23.10 5.71 39.77
N TRP A 203 22.44 5.35 38.67
CA TRP A 203 21.60 4.15 38.59
C TRP A 203 22.48 2.89 38.51
N GLU A 204 22.05 1.81 39.16
CA GLU A 204 22.74 0.52 39.09
C GLU A 204 22.28 -0.21 37.83
N ARG A 205 23.24 -0.63 36.98
CA ARG A 205 22.96 -1.36 35.76
C ARG A 205 23.04 -2.87 36.00
N ARG A 206 22.05 -3.60 35.49
CA ARG A 206 22.04 -5.06 35.35
C ARG A 206 21.69 -5.45 33.92
N THR A 207 22.14 -6.61 33.48
CA THR A 207 21.80 -7.14 32.15
C THR A 207 20.90 -8.35 32.34
N TYR A 208 19.62 -8.21 31.98
CA TYR A 208 18.64 -9.29 32.11
C TYR A 208 18.70 -10.26 30.92
N ALA A 209 19.14 -9.77 29.75
CA ALA A 209 19.23 -10.53 28.52
C ALA A 209 20.68 -10.55 27.95
N PRO A 210 21.63 -11.24 28.61
CA PRO A 210 23.05 -11.21 28.22
C PRO A 210 23.35 -11.82 26.84
N ALA A 211 22.41 -12.58 26.27
CA ALA A 211 22.53 -13.18 24.94
C ALA A 211 21.82 -12.37 23.83
N PHE A 212 21.14 -11.26 24.16
CA PHE A 212 20.54 -10.35 23.18
C PHE A 212 21.53 -9.28 22.73
N ARG A 213 21.43 -8.87 21.47
CA ARG A 213 22.11 -7.70 20.90
C ARG A 213 21.56 -6.40 21.48
N GLU A 214 22.21 -5.29 21.17
CA GLU A 214 21.94 -3.99 21.79
C GLU A 214 20.68 -3.27 21.30
N MET A 215 20.25 -3.53 20.07
CA MET A 215 19.07 -2.91 19.44
C MET A 215 17.89 -3.86 19.58
N CYS A 216 17.02 -3.57 20.53
CA CYS A 216 15.83 -4.37 20.82
C CYS A 216 14.59 -3.47 20.88
N ARG A 217 13.42 -4.01 20.57
CA ARG A 217 12.16 -3.50 21.14
C ARG A 217 11.89 -4.24 22.44
N VAL A 218 11.30 -3.55 23.40
CA VAL A 218 10.92 -4.09 24.71
C VAL A 218 9.47 -3.73 25.03
N ALA A 219 8.76 -4.66 25.66
CA ALA A 219 7.41 -4.45 26.19
C ALA A 219 7.29 -5.14 27.55
N LEU A 220 6.43 -4.61 28.43
CA LEU A 220 6.23 -5.14 29.77
C LEU A 220 4.83 -5.74 29.89
N ALA A 221 4.73 -6.95 30.45
CA ALA A 221 3.45 -7.59 30.77
C ALA A 221 3.66 -8.65 31.86
N ASP A 222 2.68 -8.85 32.74
CA ASP A 222 2.70 -9.98 33.70
C ASP A 222 2.32 -11.28 32.97
N VAL A 223 3.33 -11.94 32.39
CA VAL A 223 3.20 -13.22 31.66
C VAL A 223 2.82 -14.31 32.65
N THR A 224 3.48 -14.36 33.80
CA THR A 224 3.28 -15.42 34.81
C THR A 224 1.97 -15.32 35.59
N GLY A 225 1.35 -14.15 35.64
CA GLY A 225 0.17 -13.85 36.47
C GLY A 225 0.52 -13.70 37.95
N ASN A 226 1.76 -13.34 38.28
CA ASN A 226 2.25 -13.25 39.65
C ASN A 226 2.14 -11.83 40.25
N GLY A 227 1.63 -10.88 39.47
CA GLY A 227 1.47 -9.47 39.84
C GLY A 227 2.71 -8.59 39.64
N ARG A 228 3.81 -9.13 39.09
CA ARG A 228 5.00 -8.37 38.68
C ARG A 228 5.14 -8.39 37.16
N PRO A 229 5.51 -7.27 36.52
CA PRO A 229 5.74 -7.28 35.08
C PRO A 229 6.97 -8.13 34.71
N ASP A 230 6.80 -8.97 33.69
CA ASP A 230 7.89 -9.64 32.97
C ASP A 230 8.32 -8.77 31.77
N ILE A 231 9.49 -9.05 31.19
CA ILE A 231 10.01 -8.30 30.03
C ILE A 231 9.88 -9.17 28.77
N VAL A 232 9.23 -8.66 27.74
CA VAL A 232 9.27 -9.23 26.39
C VAL A 232 10.27 -8.41 25.57
N ALA A 233 11.20 -9.08 24.86
CA ALA A 233 12.19 -8.41 24.04
C ALA A 233 12.33 -9.07 22.66
N ALA A 234 12.50 -8.25 21.63
CA ALA A 234 12.77 -8.67 20.26
C ALA A 234 13.98 -7.91 19.72
N GLU A 235 14.92 -8.59 19.09
CA GLU A 235 16.04 -7.94 18.39
C GLU A 235 15.52 -7.24 17.11
N SER A 236 15.53 -5.91 17.11
CA SER A 236 14.72 -5.10 16.20
C SER A 236 15.42 -4.73 14.89
N GLU A 237 16.74 -4.72 14.86
CA GLU A 237 17.54 -4.21 13.74
C GLU A 237 18.23 -5.32 12.93
N TRP A 238 17.73 -6.56 13.02
CA TRP A 238 18.42 -7.73 12.47
C TRP A 238 17.47 -8.65 11.69
N MET A 239 17.90 -9.08 10.51
CA MET A 239 17.14 -10.02 9.68
C MET A 239 16.99 -11.41 10.34
N ASP A 240 17.96 -11.80 11.16
CA ASP A 240 17.97 -13.02 11.95
C ASP A 240 17.62 -12.78 13.42
N GLY A 241 16.85 -11.71 13.69
CA GLY A 241 16.44 -11.34 15.03
C GLY A 241 15.74 -12.47 15.78
N ARG A 242 15.85 -12.46 17.10
CA ARG A 242 15.15 -13.39 17.99
C ARG A 242 14.22 -12.63 18.93
N MET A 243 13.16 -13.31 19.37
CA MET A 243 12.21 -12.82 20.35
C MET A 243 12.07 -13.79 21.52
N ALA A 244 12.04 -13.27 22.74
CA ALA A 244 11.87 -14.04 23.96
C ALA A 244 11.14 -13.20 25.01
N TRP A 245 10.58 -13.87 26.03
CA TRP A 245 10.17 -13.21 27.26
C TRP A 245 11.07 -13.64 28.42
N PHE A 246 11.19 -12.78 29.42
CA PHE A 246 12.09 -12.92 30.54
C PHE A 246 11.28 -12.88 31.83
N GLU A 247 11.23 -14.02 32.49
CA GLU A 247 10.49 -14.21 33.74
C GLU A 247 11.14 -13.41 34.86
N ASN A 248 10.33 -12.57 35.50
CA ASN A 248 10.72 -11.74 36.62
C ASN A 248 10.65 -12.53 37.93
N ARG A 249 11.84 -12.92 38.43
CA ARG A 249 11.99 -13.58 39.73
C ARG A 249 12.51 -12.68 40.83
N MET A 250 12.57 -11.36 40.64
CA MET A 250 13.14 -10.44 41.63
C MET A 250 12.42 -10.48 43.00
N GLY A 251 11.16 -10.92 43.04
CA GLY A 251 10.45 -11.19 44.30
C GLY A 251 11.00 -12.35 45.14
N GLU A 252 11.82 -13.24 44.57
CA GLU A 252 12.53 -14.31 45.30
C GLU A 252 13.78 -13.77 46.03
N GLY A 253 14.21 -12.55 45.68
CA GLY A 253 15.34 -11.84 46.27
C GLY A 253 16.00 -10.92 45.25
N PRO A 254 16.75 -9.89 45.71
CA PRO A 254 17.35 -8.90 44.82
C PRO A 254 18.34 -9.48 43.81
N ASP A 255 18.92 -10.66 44.07
CA ASP A 255 19.88 -11.31 43.17
C ASP A 255 19.24 -12.44 42.33
N ALA A 256 17.92 -12.62 42.39
CA ALA A 256 17.23 -13.65 41.63
C ALA A 256 17.38 -13.41 40.11
N PRO A 257 17.63 -14.47 39.33
CA PRO A 257 17.90 -14.33 37.91
C PRO A 257 16.62 -14.09 37.12
N TRP A 258 16.75 -13.33 36.03
CA TRP A 258 15.78 -13.33 34.95
C TRP A 258 15.88 -14.64 34.16
N VAL A 259 14.77 -15.32 33.92
CA VAL A 259 14.76 -16.59 33.17
C VAL A 259 14.26 -16.35 31.76
N GLU A 260 15.12 -16.60 30.77
CA GLU A 260 14.78 -16.47 29.35
C GLU A 260 13.89 -17.63 28.88
N HIS A 261 12.79 -17.28 28.23
CA HIS A 261 11.87 -18.19 27.56
C HIS A 261 11.74 -17.79 26.08
N PRO A 262 12.36 -18.53 25.14
CA PRO A 262 12.30 -18.22 23.72
C PRO A 262 10.86 -18.23 23.17
N LEU A 263 10.53 -17.26 22.30
CA LEU A 263 9.22 -17.17 21.65
C LEU A 263 9.29 -17.47 20.16
N ASP A 264 10.15 -16.77 19.40
CA ASP A 264 10.25 -16.94 17.94
C ASP A 264 11.63 -16.53 17.40
N SER A 265 12.09 -17.20 16.36
CA SER A 265 13.31 -16.88 15.60
C SER A 265 13.35 -17.68 14.28
N PRO A 266 13.72 -17.06 13.14
CA PRO A 266 14.02 -15.64 12.99
C PRO A 266 12.75 -14.78 12.96
N VAL A 267 12.87 -13.57 13.51
CA VAL A 267 11.94 -12.45 13.32
C VAL A 267 12.73 -11.32 12.63
N ALA A 268 12.36 -11.01 11.39
CA ALA A 268 13.16 -10.14 10.56
C ALA A 268 12.84 -8.67 10.84
N TYR A 269 13.81 -7.93 11.40
CA TYR A 269 13.66 -6.52 11.74
C TYR A 269 12.36 -6.26 12.54
N ALA A 270 12.22 -6.96 13.67
CA ALA A 270 11.02 -6.90 14.51
C ALA A 270 10.93 -5.56 15.25
N HIS A 271 10.45 -4.53 14.55
CA HIS A 271 10.53 -3.15 14.99
C HIS A 271 9.21 -2.59 15.55
N SER A 272 8.21 -3.48 15.74
CA SER A 272 6.99 -3.21 16.51
C SER A 272 6.79 -4.30 17.55
N LEU A 273 6.53 -3.92 18.80
CA LEU A 273 6.29 -4.85 19.90
C LEU A 273 5.30 -4.25 20.90
N SER A 274 4.27 -5.01 21.27
CA SER A 274 3.36 -4.67 22.37
C SER A 274 2.99 -5.93 23.13
N ALA A 275 2.81 -5.82 24.45
CA ALA A 275 2.43 -6.95 25.30
C ALA A 275 1.37 -6.51 26.31
N TRP A 276 0.33 -7.32 26.48
CA TRP A 276 -0.76 -7.01 27.41
C TRP A 276 -1.43 -8.29 27.93
N ARG A 277 -2.17 -8.14 29.03
CA ARG A 277 -2.99 -9.21 29.61
C ARG A 277 -4.46 -8.96 29.32
N GLU A 278 -5.17 -9.99 28.89
CA GLU A 278 -6.60 -10.00 28.60
C GLU A 278 -7.24 -11.16 29.39
N GLY A 279 -7.78 -10.85 30.57
CA GLY A 279 -8.20 -11.86 31.53
C GLY A 279 -7.03 -12.74 31.99
N GLU A 280 -7.16 -14.05 31.83
CA GLU A 280 -6.11 -15.02 32.16
C GLU A 280 -5.05 -15.15 31.05
N ALA A 281 -5.34 -14.65 29.84
CA ALA A 281 -4.45 -14.76 28.69
C ALA A 281 -3.48 -13.59 28.62
N VAL A 282 -2.29 -13.85 28.07
CA VAL A 282 -1.28 -12.84 27.77
C VAL A 282 -1.02 -12.86 26.28
N LYS A 283 -1.00 -11.67 25.68
CA LYS A 283 -0.83 -11.46 24.25
C LYS A 283 0.44 -10.65 24.00
N VAL A 284 1.18 -11.04 22.97
CA VAL A 284 2.34 -10.30 22.45
C VAL A 284 2.11 -10.05 20.97
N PHE A 285 2.02 -8.80 20.56
CA PHE A 285 2.00 -8.41 19.16
C PHE A 285 3.42 -8.10 18.69
N MET A 286 3.78 -8.61 17.51
CA MET A 286 5.05 -8.33 16.84
C MET A 286 4.83 -8.11 15.35
N ALA A 287 5.52 -7.11 14.80
CA ALA A 287 5.55 -6.85 13.36
C ALA A 287 6.97 -6.75 12.81
N GLU A 288 7.18 -7.38 11.66
CA GLU A 288 8.39 -7.25 10.85
C GLU A 288 8.31 -6.03 9.91
N MET A 289 9.43 -5.36 9.72
CA MET A 289 9.55 -4.28 8.73
C MET A 289 9.44 -4.79 7.29
N GLU A 290 8.85 -3.97 6.44
CA GLU A 290 8.86 -4.13 4.98
C GLU A 290 10.28 -4.03 4.41
N LYS A 291 11.17 -3.33 5.11
CA LYS A 291 12.59 -3.24 4.80
C LYS A 291 13.35 -2.80 6.06
N GLY A 292 14.41 -3.51 6.40
CA GLY A 292 15.33 -3.06 7.45
C GLY A 292 16.15 -1.83 7.04
N GLY A 293 16.77 -1.16 8.00
CA GLY A 293 17.82 -0.18 7.70
C GLY A 293 19.02 -0.83 6.99
N TRP A 294 20.02 -0.01 6.64
CA TRP A 294 21.37 -0.50 6.27
C TRP A 294 21.48 -1.35 5.00
N ASP A 295 20.85 -0.92 3.90
CA ASP A 295 20.89 -1.59 2.59
C ASP A 295 20.26 -3.01 2.56
N ALA A 296 19.51 -3.40 3.60
CA ALA A 296 18.79 -4.67 3.63
C ALA A 296 17.88 -4.83 2.40
N PRO A 297 17.63 -6.04 1.88
CA PRO A 297 16.60 -6.24 0.86
C PRO A 297 15.20 -5.98 1.43
N TYR A 298 14.26 -5.64 0.55
CA TYR A 298 12.84 -5.55 0.92
C TYR A 298 12.32 -6.93 1.37
N ASN A 299 11.61 -6.98 2.49
CA ASN A 299 11.01 -8.17 3.07
C ASN A 299 9.58 -8.37 2.55
N TYR A 300 9.45 -9.05 1.40
CA TYR A 300 8.15 -9.38 0.80
C TYR A 300 7.32 -10.40 1.59
N HIS A 301 7.92 -10.99 2.62
CA HIS A 301 7.30 -12.00 3.46
C HIS A 301 7.10 -11.52 4.89
N ALA A 302 7.25 -10.21 5.11
CA ALA A 302 7.01 -9.56 6.38
C ALA A 302 5.68 -10.04 6.97
N ARG A 303 5.74 -10.42 8.25
CA ARG A 303 4.60 -10.94 9.00
C ARG A 303 4.29 -10.05 10.20
N LEU A 304 2.99 -9.94 10.46
CA LEU A 304 2.43 -9.41 11.70
C LEU A 304 1.73 -10.56 12.41
N SER A 305 2.02 -10.75 13.68
CA SER A 305 1.53 -11.88 14.46
C SER A 305 1.20 -11.48 15.90
N VAL A 306 0.18 -12.14 16.46
CA VAL A 306 -0.12 -12.12 17.89
C VAL A 306 0.22 -13.49 18.48
N TYR A 307 1.05 -13.53 19.50
CA TYR A 307 1.37 -14.71 20.28
C TYR A 307 0.48 -14.69 21.51
N VAL A 308 -0.26 -15.78 21.75
CA VAL A 308 -1.23 -15.89 22.84
C VAL A 308 -0.85 -17.05 23.75
N SER A 309 -0.66 -16.78 25.03
CA SER A 309 -0.55 -17.79 26.09
C SER A 309 -1.74 -17.71 27.04
N SER A 310 -2.22 -18.84 27.54
CA SER A 310 -3.29 -18.92 28.55
C SER A 310 -2.90 -19.79 29.75
N ASP A 311 -1.64 -20.16 29.83
CA ASP A 311 -1.04 -21.07 30.81
C ASP A 311 0.24 -20.46 31.40
N ARG A 312 0.21 -19.14 31.62
CA ARG A 312 1.28 -18.38 32.30
C ARG A 312 2.62 -18.44 31.57
N GLY A 313 2.58 -18.46 30.23
CA GLY A 313 3.77 -18.45 29.38
C GLY A 313 4.36 -19.82 29.08
N GLU A 314 3.75 -20.93 29.56
CA GLU A 314 4.22 -22.29 29.29
C GLU A 314 4.07 -22.68 27.80
N THR A 315 2.95 -22.32 27.18
CA THR A 315 2.71 -22.54 25.75
C THR A 315 2.15 -21.31 25.05
N TRP A 316 2.44 -21.20 23.74
CA TRP A 316 2.07 -20.06 22.91
C TRP A 316 1.42 -20.52 21.61
N ARG A 317 0.24 -19.98 21.31
CA ARG A 317 -0.41 -20.05 20.00
C ARG A 317 -0.06 -18.81 19.20
N VAL A 318 0.31 -18.97 17.94
CA VAL A 318 0.53 -17.85 17.02
C VAL A 318 -0.72 -17.62 16.18
N GLU A 319 -1.23 -16.40 16.22
CA GLU A 319 -2.35 -15.90 15.42
C GLU A 319 -1.82 -14.94 14.36
N PRO A 320 -1.93 -15.26 13.06
CA PRO A 320 -1.48 -14.36 12.01
C PRO A 320 -2.43 -13.17 11.91
N VAL A 321 -1.86 -11.95 11.87
CA VAL A 321 -2.59 -10.71 11.59
C VAL A 321 -2.50 -10.39 10.10
N TYR A 322 -1.28 -10.34 9.56
CA TYR A 322 -1.06 -10.00 8.16
C TYR A 322 0.24 -10.61 7.63
N ARG A 323 0.29 -10.83 6.31
CA ARG A 323 1.49 -11.28 5.59
C ARG A 323 1.54 -10.65 4.21
N GLY A 324 2.75 -10.28 3.76
CA GLY A 324 2.99 -9.80 2.38
C GLY A 324 3.22 -8.30 2.27
N ALA A 325 3.11 -7.57 3.37
CA ALA A 325 3.62 -6.22 3.57
C ALA A 325 3.95 -6.05 5.06
N GLY A 326 5.06 -5.36 5.36
CA GLY A 326 5.48 -5.06 6.72
C GLY A 326 5.03 -3.68 7.15
N THR A 327 5.44 -3.31 8.36
CA THR A 327 5.29 -1.98 8.94
C THR A 327 6.57 -1.63 9.69
N HIS A 328 6.95 -0.36 9.69
CA HIS A 328 8.12 0.07 10.42
C HIS A 328 7.87 0.05 11.92
N GLU A 329 6.81 0.72 12.34
CA GLU A 329 6.44 0.84 13.74
C GLU A 329 4.92 0.81 13.82
N ALA A 330 4.42 0.02 14.77
CA ALA A 330 3.01 -0.18 15.01
C ALA A 330 2.77 -0.39 16.51
N ALA A 331 1.58 -0.03 16.95
CA ALA A 331 1.12 -0.17 18.33
C ALA A 331 -0.20 -0.93 18.38
N ALA A 332 -0.41 -1.65 19.48
CA ALA A 332 -1.72 -2.17 19.84
C ALA A 332 -2.56 -1.03 20.47
N VAL A 333 -3.73 -0.76 19.91
CA VAL A 333 -4.58 0.37 20.32
C VAL A 333 -6.06 0.04 20.06
N ASP A 334 -6.92 0.43 21.00
CA ASP A 334 -8.38 0.37 20.82
C ASP A 334 -8.79 1.57 19.95
N ILE A 335 -8.97 1.34 18.66
CA ILE A 335 -9.12 2.43 17.67
C ILE A 335 -10.52 3.01 17.67
N ASP A 336 -11.53 2.23 18.05
CA ASP A 336 -12.94 2.60 17.97
C ASP A 336 -13.67 2.60 19.31
N GLY A 337 -12.97 2.32 20.41
CA GLY A 337 -13.50 2.37 21.77
C GLY A 337 -14.36 1.15 22.13
N ASP A 338 -14.20 0.02 21.42
CA ASP A 338 -14.97 -1.20 21.66
C ASP A 338 -14.38 -2.08 22.78
N GLY A 339 -13.21 -1.72 23.31
CA GLY A 339 -12.47 -2.41 24.36
C GLY A 339 -11.56 -3.54 23.86
N CYS A 340 -11.51 -3.80 22.56
CA CYS A 340 -10.54 -4.68 21.92
C CYS A 340 -9.37 -3.87 21.39
N LEU A 341 -8.18 -4.47 21.38
CA LEU A 341 -7.02 -3.85 20.73
C LEU A 341 -6.94 -4.28 19.26
N GLU A 342 -6.88 -3.28 18.38
CA GLU A 342 -6.44 -3.39 16.99
C GLU A 342 -4.95 -3.06 16.89
N PHE A 343 -4.44 -3.03 15.66
CA PHE A 343 -3.08 -2.60 15.38
C PHE A 343 -3.11 -1.43 14.41
N ALA A 344 -2.35 -0.39 14.72
CA ALA A 344 -2.10 0.72 13.82
C ALA A 344 -0.61 0.95 13.69
N GLY A 345 -0.15 1.31 12.50
CA GLY A 345 1.26 1.57 12.23
C GLY A 345 1.48 2.42 10.99
N LYS A 346 2.75 2.51 10.58
CA LYS A 346 3.19 3.24 9.40
C LYS A 346 4.38 2.58 8.74
N GLU A 347 4.51 2.80 7.43
CA GLU A 347 5.72 2.46 6.67
C GLU A 347 6.82 3.51 6.89
N CYS A 348 8.09 3.13 6.70
CA CYS A 348 9.20 4.07 6.83
C CYS A 348 9.48 4.84 5.53
N CYS A 349 9.47 4.11 4.41
CA CYS A 349 9.84 4.57 3.06
C CYS A 349 11.17 5.33 2.95
N GLN A 350 12.25 4.82 3.58
CA GLN A 350 13.58 5.45 3.56
C GLN A 350 14.29 5.53 2.19
N LEU A 351 13.66 5.06 1.09
CA LEU A 351 14.27 5.09 -0.23
C LEU A 351 13.32 5.72 -1.27
N PRO A 352 13.85 6.54 -2.20
CA PRO A 352 13.07 7.11 -3.31
C PRO A 352 12.33 6.06 -4.16
N VAL A 353 12.84 4.82 -4.20
CA VAL A 353 12.27 3.69 -4.96
C VAL A 353 10.98 3.13 -4.34
N LEU A 354 10.66 3.48 -3.09
CA LEU A 354 9.49 2.96 -2.34
C LEU A 354 8.26 3.90 -2.41
N GLY A 355 8.42 5.11 -2.96
CA GLY A 355 7.37 6.13 -2.99
C GLY A 355 7.11 6.77 -1.63
N GLN A 356 5.91 7.33 -1.44
CA GLN A 356 5.49 7.99 -0.22
C GLN A 356 5.02 6.95 0.82
N PRO A 357 5.35 7.10 2.12
CA PRO A 357 4.87 6.19 3.16
C PRO A 357 3.37 6.29 3.36
N LYS A 358 2.77 5.26 3.97
CA LYS A 358 1.36 5.21 4.32
C LYS A 358 1.14 4.81 5.78
N PHE A 359 0.03 5.25 6.34
CA PHE A 359 -0.49 4.66 7.58
C PHE A 359 -1.24 3.38 7.27
N GLN A 360 -1.20 2.45 8.21
CA GLN A 360 -1.82 1.14 8.12
C GLN A 360 -2.62 0.88 9.40
N VAL A 361 -3.83 0.33 9.26
CA VAL A 361 -4.66 -0.15 10.37
C VAL A 361 -5.09 -1.57 10.05
N TRP A 362 -4.87 -2.49 10.98
CA TRP A 362 -5.39 -3.85 10.93
C TRP A 362 -6.50 -4.00 11.96
N LYS A 363 -7.72 -4.20 11.47
CA LYS A 363 -8.90 -4.36 12.30
C LYS A 363 -9.52 -5.74 12.12
N ARG A 364 -10.08 -6.28 13.19
CA ARG A 364 -10.82 -7.54 13.15
C ARG A 364 -12.09 -7.39 12.33
N ALA A 365 -12.32 -8.33 11.43
CA ALA A 365 -13.54 -8.43 10.65
C ALA A 365 -14.43 -9.55 11.21
N PRO A 366 -15.75 -9.33 11.31
CA PRO A 366 -16.68 -10.34 11.81
C PRO A 366 -16.84 -11.52 10.85
N ALA A 367 -16.51 -11.33 9.57
CA ALA A 367 -16.57 -12.34 8.53
C ALA A 367 -15.49 -12.07 7.47
N PRO A 368 -15.07 -13.09 6.69
CA PRO A 368 -14.19 -12.85 5.55
C PRO A 368 -14.88 -11.93 4.53
N PRO A 369 -14.18 -10.90 4.03
CA PRO A 369 -14.73 -10.03 3.00
C PRO A 369 -14.97 -10.83 1.72
N ALA A 370 -15.97 -10.40 0.94
CA ALA A 370 -16.32 -11.05 -0.33
C ALA A 370 -15.12 -11.10 -1.29
N LEU A 371 -14.31 -10.04 -1.32
CA LEU A 371 -13.08 -9.94 -2.11
C LEU A 371 -12.04 -11.01 -1.76
N ALA A 372 -12.03 -11.55 -0.54
CA ALA A 372 -11.16 -12.67 -0.16
C ALA A 372 -11.62 -14.04 -0.72
N ARG A 373 -12.77 -14.09 -1.42
CA ARG A 373 -13.34 -15.33 -1.99
C ARG A 373 -12.94 -15.58 -3.44
N PHE A 374 -12.22 -14.67 -4.09
CA PHE A 374 -11.68 -14.93 -5.41
C PHE A 374 -10.70 -16.11 -5.36
N ARG A 375 -10.82 -17.02 -6.34
CA ARG A 375 -9.91 -18.13 -6.55
C ARG A 375 -9.34 -18.11 -7.95
N HIS A 376 -8.04 -18.32 -7.99
CA HIS A 376 -7.29 -18.48 -9.23
C HIS A 376 -7.50 -19.84 -9.88
N ARG A 377 -7.59 -19.83 -11.20
CA ARG A 377 -7.35 -20.98 -12.07
C ARG A 377 -6.66 -20.55 -13.36
N PHE A 378 -5.99 -21.49 -14.00
CA PHE A 378 -5.46 -21.28 -15.35
C PHE A 378 -6.54 -21.57 -16.39
N ILE A 379 -6.69 -20.66 -17.35
CA ILE A 379 -7.35 -20.94 -18.63
C ILE A 379 -6.34 -21.67 -19.55
N ASP A 380 -5.09 -21.21 -19.58
CA ASP A 380 -4.00 -21.83 -20.34
C ASP A 380 -2.70 -21.79 -19.54
N ARG A 381 -1.86 -22.80 -19.74
CA ARG A 381 -0.52 -22.92 -19.15
C ARG A 381 0.59 -23.04 -20.20
N ASP A 382 0.22 -23.14 -21.47
CA ASP A 382 1.10 -23.45 -22.59
C ASP A 382 0.84 -22.49 -23.77
N LYS A 383 0.37 -21.25 -23.51
CA LYS A 383 0.15 -20.23 -24.55
C LYS A 383 1.48 -19.96 -25.30
N PRO A 384 1.55 -20.16 -26.62
CA PRO A 384 2.85 -20.17 -27.31
C PRO A 384 3.64 -18.85 -27.29
N GLN A 385 2.95 -17.70 -27.21
CA GLN A 385 3.60 -16.39 -27.18
C GLN A 385 2.84 -15.37 -26.33
N THR A 386 3.51 -14.27 -26.02
CA THR A 386 2.94 -13.13 -25.26
C THR A 386 1.76 -12.52 -26.01
N GLY A 387 0.73 -12.12 -25.26
CA GLY A 387 -0.33 -11.27 -25.74
C GLY A 387 0.00 -9.82 -25.42
N THR A 388 -0.41 -8.90 -26.29
CA THR A 388 -0.38 -7.45 -26.03
C THR A 388 -1.67 -6.94 -25.40
N ASP A 389 -2.71 -7.78 -25.35
CA ASP A 389 -3.99 -7.49 -24.71
C ASP A 389 -4.72 -8.81 -24.39
N ILE A 390 -5.79 -8.69 -23.61
CA ILE A 390 -6.75 -9.73 -23.29
C ILE A 390 -8.15 -9.14 -23.13
N PHE A 391 -9.16 -9.80 -23.69
CA PHE A 391 -10.55 -9.36 -23.56
C PHE A 391 -11.51 -10.54 -23.64
N ALA A 392 -12.80 -10.26 -23.41
CA ALA A 392 -13.86 -11.24 -23.49
C ALA A 392 -14.87 -10.91 -24.59
N ALA A 393 -15.20 -11.88 -25.43
CA ALA A 393 -16.12 -11.77 -26.56
C ALA A 393 -16.82 -13.11 -26.81
N ASP A 394 -18.07 -13.10 -27.29
CA ASP A 394 -18.75 -14.33 -27.73
C ASP A 394 -18.28 -14.70 -29.15
N VAL A 395 -17.26 -15.57 -29.24
CA VAL A 395 -16.55 -15.82 -30.50
C VAL A 395 -17.32 -16.80 -31.38
N ASP A 396 -17.95 -17.82 -30.79
CA ASP A 396 -18.70 -18.85 -31.53
C ASP A 396 -20.21 -18.62 -31.61
N GLY A 397 -20.71 -17.56 -30.97
CA GLY A 397 -22.11 -17.16 -30.99
C GLY A 397 -23.00 -18.04 -30.11
N ASP A 398 -22.44 -18.70 -29.10
CA ASP A 398 -23.20 -19.55 -28.18
C ASP A 398 -23.87 -18.78 -27.03
N GLY A 399 -23.68 -17.46 -26.99
CA GLY A 399 -24.24 -16.55 -25.99
C GLY A 399 -23.40 -16.43 -24.73
N ARG A 400 -22.23 -17.09 -24.65
CA ARG A 400 -21.27 -16.95 -23.55
C ARG A 400 -20.04 -16.21 -24.04
N LYS A 401 -19.54 -15.29 -23.21
CA LYS A 401 -18.25 -14.67 -23.50
C LYS A 401 -17.13 -15.69 -23.31
N ASP A 402 -16.29 -15.81 -24.33
CA ASP A 402 -15.01 -16.49 -24.34
C ASP A 402 -13.90 -15.52 -23.93
N VAL A 403 -12.69 -16.03 -23.74
CA VAL A 403 -11.49 -15.20 -23.51
C VAL A 403 -10.63 -15.21 -24.78
N VAL A 404 -10.15 -14.05 -25.20
CA VAL A 404 -9.23 -13.88 -26.34
C VAL A 404 -7.94 -13.25 -25.84
N CYS A 405 -6.79 -13.84 -26.21
CA CYS A 405 -5.47 -13.32 -25.85
C CYS A 405 -4.45 -13.71 -26.94
N ALA A 406 -3.73 -12.73 -27.48
CA ALA A 406 -2.87 -12.90 -28.66
C ALA A 406 -3.63 -13.50 -29.86
N ALA A 407 -3.08 -14.52 -30.53
CA ALA A 407 -3.71 -15.19 -31.67
C ALA A 407 -4.64 -16.35 -31.25
N TRP A 408 -5.07 -16.42 -29.99
CA TRP A 408 -5.91 -17.51 -29.48
C TRP A 408 -7.17 -17.03 -28.78
N TRP A 409 -8.19 -17.87 -28.86
CA TRP A 409 -9.40 -17.75 -28.05
C TRP A 409 -9.66 -19.04 -27.28
N TYR A 410 -10.35 -18.91 -26.16
CA TYR A 410 -10.54 -19.97 -25.16
C TYR A 410 -12.02 -20.11 -24.86
N ARG A 411 -12.58 -21.23 -25.30
CA ARG A 411 -14.02 -21.45 -25.30
C ARG A 411 -14.59 -21.64 -23.90
N ASN A 412 -15.49 -20.78 -23.43
CA ASN A 412 -16.14 -20.91 -22.13
C ASN A 412 -17.26 -21.98 -22.19
N PRO A 413 -17.38 -22.93 -21.23
CA PRO A 413 -16.59 -23.10 -20.00
C PRO A 413 -15.50 -24.16 -20.07
N THR A 414 -15.24 -24.75 -21.25
CA THR A 414 -14.25 -25.84 -21.39
C THR A 414 -12.81 -25.33 -21.37
N TRP A 415 -12.62 -24.04 -21.64
CA TRP A 415 -11.34 -23.35 -21.83
C TRP A 415 -10.46 -24.00 -22.90
N GLU A 416 -11.09 -24.67 -23.88
CA GLU A 416 -10.38 -25.25 -25.02
C GLU A 416 -9.75 -24.14 -25.86
N ARG A 417 -8.42 -24.17 -25.99
CA ARG A 417 -7.67 -23.22 -26.82
C ARG A 417 -7.91 -23.48 -28.30
N ARG A 418 -8.20 -22.42 -29.03
CA ARG A 418 -8.35 -22.41 -30.49
C ARG A 418 -7.57 -21.25 -31.09
N THR A 419 -7.05 -21.45 -32.30
CA THR A 419 -6.23 -20.46 -33.00
C THR A 419 -7.10 -19.59 -33.90
N ILE A 420 -6.86 -18.29 -33.90
CA ILE A 420 -7.38 -17.34 -34.88
C ILE A 420 -6.36 -17.29 -36.03
N PRO A 421 -6.71 -17.75 -37.25
CA PRO A 421 -5.74 -17.89 -38.32
C PRO A 421 -5.30 -16.53 -38.87
N GLY A 422 -4.04 -16.43 -39.29
CA GLY A 422 -3.54 -15.31 -40.08
C GLY A 422 -3.18 -14.05 -39.30
N ILE A 423 -3.27 -14.05 -37.97
CA ILE A 423 -2.96 -12.89 -37.11
C ILE A 423 -1.82 -13.19 -36.12
N GLU A 424 -1.25 -12.13 -35.55
CA GLU A 424 -0.27 -12.20 -34.47
C GLU A 424 -0.89 -11.80 -33.12
N GLN A 425 -1.63 -10.67 -33.07
CA GLN A 425 -2.31 -10.18 -31.88
C GLN A 425 -3.75 -9.80 -32.19
N ALA A 426 -4.71 -10.37 -31.47
CA ALA A 426 -6.04 -9.78 -31.35
C ALA A 426 -5.97 -8.60 -30.36
N ILE A 427 -6.61 -7.48 -30.70
CA ILE A 427 -6.51 -6.23 -29.92
C ILE A 427 -7.86 -5.74 -29.37
N CYS A 428 -8.98 -6.04 -30.03
CA CYS A 428 -10.31 -5.81 -29.47
C CYS A 428 -11.38 -6.61 -30.24
N ALA A 429 -12.63 -6.55 -29.77
CA ALA A 429 -13.78 -7.13 -30.45
C ALA A 429 -14.98 -6.18 -30.49
N TYR A 430 -15.69 -6.15 -31.61
CA TYR A 430 -16.85 -5.28 -31.83
C TYR A 430 -17.69 -5.78 -33.00
N ASP A 431 -18.98 -5.46 -33.04
CA ASP A 431 -19.85 -5.72 -34.21
C ASP A 431 -19.53 -4.74 -35.34
N VAL A 432 -18.61 -5.13 -36.23
CA VAL A 432 -18.03 -4.27 -37.27
C VAL A 432 -19.00 -4.11 -38.43
N ASP A 433 -19.69 -5.18 -38.81
CA ASP A 433 -20.57 -5.20 -39.99
C ASP A 433 -22.08 -5.10 -39.67
N GLY A 434 -22.43 -4.98 -38.39
CA GLY A 434 -23.78 -4.72 -37.92
C GLY A 434 -24.69 -5.96 -37.95
N ASP A 435 -24.12 -7.17 -37.96
CA ASP A 435 -24.88 -8.42 -37.96
C ASP A 435 -25.29 -8.89 -36.55
N GLY A 436 -24.87 -8.16 -35.51
CA GLY A 436 -25.15 -8.46 -34.11
C GLY A 436 -24.16 -9.43 -33.45
N ARG A 437 -23.11 -9.88 -34.15
CA ARG A 437 -21.99 -10.65 -33.57
C ARG A 437 -20.73 -9.82 -33.56
N GLN A 438 -19.86 -10.11 -32.60
CA GLN A 438 -18.60 -9.39 -32.49
C GLN A 438 -17.55 -10.02 -33.41
N GLU A 439 -16.92 -9.18 -34.22
CA GLU A 439 -15.71 -9.52 -34.95
C GLU A 439 -14.46 -9.13 -34.18
N ILE A 440 -13.35 -9.79 -34.52
CA ILE A 440 -12.06 -9.57 -33.88
C ILE A 440 -11.23 -8.61 -34.71
N VAL A 441 -10.81 -7.49 -34.12
CA VAL A 441 -9.80 -6.61 -34.70
C VAL A 441 -8.42 -7.12 -34.27
N ALA A 442 -7.48 -7.17 -35.22
CA ALA A 442 -6.19 -7.82 -35.01
C ALA A 442 -5.08 -7.22 -35.87
N THR A 443 -3.83 -7.58 -35.53
CA THR A 443 -2.63 -7.25 -36.30
C THR A 443 -2.04 -8.46 -37.00
N LYS A 444 -1.41 -8.23 -38.15
CA LYS A 444 -0.61 -9.26 -38.85
C LYS A 444 0.78 -9.37 -38.22
N GLY A 445 1.39 -10.54 -38.34
CA GLY A 445 2.76 -10.78 -37.90
C GLY A 445 3.79 -10.56 -39.01
N ARG A 446 4.99 -10.08 -38.66
CA ARG A 446 6.11 -10.03 -39.62
C ARG A 446 6.48 -11.45 -40.07
N PRO A 447 6.54 -11.73 -41.39
CA PRO A 447 6.85 -13.05 -41.89
C PRO A 447 8.17 -13.60 -41.33
N GLY A 448 8.12 -14.81 -40.76
CA GLY A 448 9.30 -15.53 -40.25
C GLY A 448 9.84 -15.03 -38.89
N GLN A 449 9.14 -14.11 -38.23
CA GLN A 449 9.46 -13.68 -36.87
C GLN A 449 8.42 -14.21 -35.87
N THR A 450 8.76 -14.23 -34.58
CA THR A 450 7.85 -14.62 -33.49
C THR A 450 8.01 -13.68 -32.29
N GLY A 451 6.99 -13.64 -31.43
CA GLY A 451 7.00 -12.82 -30.22
C GLY A 451 7.17 -11.34 -30.54
N TYR A 452 7.95 -10.62 -29.73
CA TYR A 452 8.11 -9.16 -29.87
C TYR A 452 8.56 -8.71 -31.27
N GLY A 453 9.41 -9.47 -31.96
CA GLY A 453 9.88 -9.12 -33.31
C GLY A 453 8.78 -9.22 -34.38
N ALA A 454 7.75 -10.04 -34.13
CA ALA A 454 6.64 -10.25 -35.06
C ALA A 454 5.61 -9.13 -35.04
N LEU A 455 5.57 -8.30 -33.99
CA LEU A 455 4.56 -7.26 -33.82
C LEU A 455 4.60 -6.23 -34.96
N THR A 456 3.42 -5.86 -35.46
CA THR A 456 3.23 -4.83 -36.49
C THR A 456 1.99 -3.99 -36.22
N SER A 457 1.84 -2.90 -36.99
CA SER A 457 0.64 -2.10 -37.11
C SER A 457 -0.16 -2.38 -38.40
N GLU A 458 0.04 -3.54 -39.05
CA GLU A 458 -0.82 -4.00 -40.15
C GLU A 458 -2.12 -4.56 -39.59
N LEU A 459 -3.22 -3.80 -39.74
CA LEU A 459 -4.51 -4.05 -39.11
C LEU A 459 -5.48 -4.78 -40.04
N CYS A 460 -6.25 -5.69 -39.46
CA CYS A 460 -7.34 -6.40 -40.09
C CYS A 460 -8.48 -6.63 -39.10
N TRP A 461 -9.66 -6.98 -39.61
CA TRP A 461 -10.74 -7.55 -38.81
C TRP A 461 -11.12 -8.93 -39.35
N LEU A 462 -11.54 -9.81 -38.45
CA LEU A 462 -11.89 -11.19 -38.75
C LEU A 462 -13.30 -11.50 -38.27
N LYS A 463 -14.09 -12.01 -39.20
CA LYS A 463 -15.44 -12.51 -38.94
C LYS A 463 -15.42 -14.00 -38.59
N PRO A 464 -15.92 -14.40 -37.41
CA PRO A 464 -16.06 -15.81 -37.07
C PRO A 464 -17.24 -16.43 -37.86
N VAL A 465 -16.93 -17.14 -38.94
CA VAL A 465 -17.96 -17.82 -39.77
C VAL A 465 -18.31 -19.19 -39.18
N ASP A 466 -17.29 -19.99 -38.91
CA ASP A 466 -17.36 -21.26 -38.18
C ASP A 466 -16.04 -21.45 -37.41
N PRO A 467 -15.85 -20.71 -36.31
CA PRO A 467 -14.58 -20.66 -35.60
C PRO A 467 -14.24 -21.99 -34.92
N LEU A 468 -15.23 -22.86 -34.68
CA LEU A 468 -15.00 -24.22 -34.16
C LEU A 468 -14.30 -25.13 -35.17
N ASN A 469 -14.48 -24.88 -36.47
CA ASN A 469 -13.77 -25.58 -37.54
C ASN A 469 -12.70 -24.71 -38.20
N GLY A 470 -12.36 -23.56 -37.59
CA GLY A 470 -11.29 -22.67 -38.05
C GLY A 470 -11.64 -21.85 -39.30
N ALA A 471 -12.92 -21.66 -39.62
CA ALA A 471 -13.35 -20.83 -40.75
C ALA A 471 -13.59 -19.38 -40.32
N TRP A 472 -12.83 -18.47 -40.93
CA TRP A 472 -12.85 -17.04 -40.66
C TRP A 472 -12.84 -16.26 -41.99
N GLU A 473 -13.56 -15.14 -42.06
CA GLU A 473 -13.44 -14.17 -43.16
C GLU A 473 -12.54 -13.02 -42.69
N GLU A 474 -11.46 -12.75 -43.42
CA GLU A 474 -10.52 -11.68 -43.09
C GLU A 474 -10.70 -10.48 -44.02
N HIS A 475 -10.66 -9.28 -43.44
CA HIS A 475 -10.74 -8.01 -44.17
C HIS A 475 -9.64 -7.05 -43.72
N VAL A 476 -9.03 -6.37 -44.67
CA VAL A 476 -7.95 -5.41 -44.41
C VAL A 476 -8.54 -4.11 -43.89
N ILE A 477 -8.00 -3.61 -42.77
CA ILE A 477 -8.28 -2.26 -42.26
C ILE A 477 -7.27 -1.28 -42.89
N GLY A 478 -5.97 -1.54 -42.72
CA GLY A 478 -4.91 -0.66 -43.17
C GLY A 478 -3.62 -0.86 -42.37
N THR A 479 -2.71 0.11 -42.42
CA THR A 479 -1.47 0.09 -41.65
C THR A 479 -1.37 1.36 -40.82
N GLY A 480 -1.06 1.22 -39.53
CA GLY A 480 -0.86 2.34 -38.62
C GLY A 480 0.47 3.07 -38.83
N SER A 481 0.55 4.28 -38.31
CA SER A 481 1.76 5.11 -38.40
C SER A 481 2.86 4.74 -37.41
N GLY A 482 2.53 4.06 -36.30
CA GLY A 482 3.50 3.57 -35.31
C GLY A 482 3.95 2.13 -35.55
N ASP A 483 4.74 1.60 -34.62
CA ASP A 483 5.36 0.28 -34.73
C ASP A 483 4.34 -0.87 -34.60
N TRP A 484 3.57 -0.89 -33.51
CA TRP A 484 2.47 -1.82 -33.25
C TRP A 484 1.51 -1.22 -32.22
N PRO A 485 0.21 -1.56 -32.28
CA PRO A 485 -0.79 -0.98 -31.38
C PRO A 485 -0.63 -1.49 -29.95
N HIS A 486 -0.66 -0.57 -28.99
CA HIS A 486 -0.53 -0.85 -27.56
C HIS A 486 -1.49 0.09 -26.83
N GLY A 487 -2.77 -0.32 -26.79
CA GLY A 487 -3.90 0.53 -26.44
C GLY A 487 -4.78 0.80 -27.64
N CYS A 488 -5.96 0.17 -27.68
CA CYS A 488 -6.92 0.31 -28.77
C CYS A 488 -8.33 0.36 -28.22
N ALA A 489 -9.20 1.13 -28.88
CA ALA A 489 -10.61 1.14 -28.57
C ALA A 489 -11.43 1.28 -29.85
N MET A 490 -12.55 0.57 -29.93
CA MET A 490 -13.50 0.70 -31.02
C MET A 490 -14.86 1.10 -30.45
N ALA A 491 -15.43 2.18 -30.99
CA ALA A 491 -16.65 2.79 -30.45
C ALA A 491 -17.34 3.69 -31.49
N PRO A 492 -18.63 4.05 -31.28
CA PRO A 492 -19.38 5.00 -32.13
C PRO A 492 -18.93 6.45 -31.87
N LEU A 493 -17.75 6.80 -32.37
CA LEU A 493 -17.05 8.05 -32.09
C LEU A 493 -17.32 9.17 -33.12
N LEU A 494 -17.85 8.81 -34.28
CA LEU A 494 -18.01 9.73 -35.41
C LEU A 494 -19.46 10.25 -35.54
N PRO A 495 -19.70 11.31 -36.34
CA PRO A 495 -21.04 11.88 -36.52
C PRO A 495 -22.08 10.82 -36.90
N GLY A 496 -23.24 10.89 -36.25
CA GLY A 496 -24.35 9.94 -36.44
C GLY A 496 -24.12 8.58 -35.77
N GLY A 497 -23.15 8.45 -34.86
CA GLY A 497 -22.84 7.18 -34.18
C GLY A 497 -22.07 6.20 -35.04
N ARG A 498 -21.41 6.67 -36.11
CA ARG A 498 -20.56 5.81 -36.95
C ARG A 498 -19.36 5.31 -36.15
N LEU A 499 -19.01 4.05 -36.37
CA LEU A 499 -17.92 3.38 -35.69
C LEU A 499 -16.56 3.89 -36.15
N ALA A 500 -15.60 3.89 -35.23
CA ALA A 500 -14.19 4.08 -35.53
C ALA A 500 -13.33 3.23 -34.59
N LEU A 501 -12.18 2.80 -35.09
CA LEU A 501 -11.10 2.23 -34.31
C LEU A 501 -10.09 3.33 -34.00
N VAL A 502 -9.78 3.53 -32.73
CA VAL A 502 -8.67 4.34 -32.27
C VAL A 502 -7.51 3.42 -31.90
N ALA A 503 -6.33 3.71 -32.45
CA ALA A 503 -5.11 2.97 -32.16
C ALA A 503 -4.04 3.91 -31.58
N GLY A 504 -3.61 3.60 -30.36
CA GLY A 504 -2.36 4.07 -29.78
C GLY A 504 -1.24 3.06 -30.07
N TYR A 505 -0.01 3.55 -30.20
CA TYR A 505 1.18 2.77 -30.51
C TYR A 505 2.16 2.73 -29.35
N HIS A 506 2.85 1.59 -29.18
CA HIS A 506 3.90 1.40 -28.17
C HIS A 506 5.01 2.45 -28.26
N ASN A 507 5.37 2.87 -29.47
CA ASN A 507 6.39 3.90 -29.68
C ASN A 507 5.86 5.35 -29.66
N ALA A 508 4.78 5.64 -28.93
CA ALA A 508 4.16 6.98 -28.82
C ALA A 508 5.19 8.11 -28.58
N GLN A 509 6.10 7.91 -27.62
CA GLN A 509 7.15 8.85 -27.21
C GLN A 509 8.19 9.14 -28.31
N GLN A 510 8.16 8.40 -29.43
CA GLN A 510 9.02 8.63 -30.59
C GLN A 510 8.33 9.51 -31.66
N GLY A 511 7.24 10.20 -31.30
CA GLY A 511 6.53 11.14 -32.17
C GLY A 511 5.43 10.48 -33.02
N HIS A 512 4.76 9.46 -32.48
CA HIS A 512 3.65 8.78 -33.14
C HIS A 512 2.34 9.10 -32.41
N PRO A 513 1.54 10.08 -32.88
CA PRO A 513 0.26 10.40 -32.26
C PRO A 513 -0.78 9.29 -32.49
N PRO A 514 -1.86 9.24 -31.68
CA PRO A 514 -2.91 8.25 -31.84
C PRO A 514 -3.65 8.47 -33.16
N GLN A 515 -4.01 7.38 -33.83
CA GLN A 515 -4.76 7.43 -35.10
C GLN A 515 -6.20 6.97 -34.91
N VAL A 516 -7.09 7.55 -35.69
CA VAL A 516 -8.48 7.08 -35.87
C VAL A 516 -8.65 6.50 -37.26
N PHE A 517 -9.17 5.28 -37.32
CA PHE A 517 -9.57 4.56 -38.53
C PHE A 517 -11.09 4.58 -38.61
N GLU A 518 -11.63 5.31 -39.58
CA GLU A 518 -13.06 5.51 -39.73
C GLU A 518 -13.68 4.31 -40.45
N VAL A 519 -14.67 3.65 -39.85
CA VAL A 519 -15.36 2.53 -40.51
C VAL A 519 -16.18 3.06 -41.69
N PRO A 520 -15.90 2.64 -42.93
CA PRO A 520 -16.68 3.03 -44.10
C PRO A 520 -18.03 2.30 -44.14
N ASP A 521 -18.97 2.78 -44.96
CA ASP A 521 -20.29 2.15 -45.14
C ASP A 521 -20.20 0.66 -45.54
N ASP A 522 -19.15 0.29 -46.26
CA ASP A 522 -18.77 -1.09 -46.57
C ASP A 522 -17.48 -1.42 -45.82
N PRO A 523 -17.57 -2.00 -44.60
CA PRO A 523 -16.42 -2.21 -43.71
C PRO A 523 -15.37 -3.17 -44.27
N LYS A 524 -15.67 -3.87 -45.37
CA LYS A 524 -14.76 -4.76 -46.09
C LYS A 524 -13.72 -4.00 -46.93
N ARG A 525 -13.93 -2.70 -47.15
CA ARG A 525 -12.95 -1.82 -47.80
C ARG A 525 -11.94 -1.32 -46.77
N PRO A 526 -10.70 -0.96 -47.18
CA PRO A 526 -9.74 -0.32 -46.29
C PRO A 526 -10.30 0.94 -45.63
N TRP A 527 -9.98 1.16 -44.36
CA TRP A 527 -10.53 2.23 -43.55
C TRP A 527 -9.67 3.50 -43.71
N PRO A 528 -10.28 4.67 -43.99
CA PRO A 528 -9.57 5.94 -43.95
C PRO A 528 -8.98 6.19 -42.56
N ALA A 529 -7.68 6.49 -42.50
CA ALA A 529 -6.96 6.77 -41.26
C ALA A 529 -6.50 8.23 -41.22
N ARG A 530 -6.52 8.83 -40.03
CA ARG A 530 -5.94 10.15 -39.77
C ARG A 530 -5.45 10.26 -38.32
N VAL A 531 -4.63 11.26 -38.06
CA VAL A 531 -4.27 11.63 -36.68
C VAL A 531 -5.55 12.05 -35.94
N LEU A 532 -5.72 11.51 -34.73
CA LEU A 532 -6.84 11.82 -33.85
C LEU A 532 -6.59 13.14 -33.11
N ALA A 533 -5.44 13.25 -32.44
CA ALA A 533 -4.99 14.43 -31.69
C ALA A 533 -3.46 14.40 -31.53
N GLU A 534 -2.82 15.56 -31.45
CA GLU A 534 -1.36 15.67 -31.23
C GLU A 534 -1.05 15.60 -29.73
N VAL A 535 -1.17 14.42 -29.13
CA VAL A 535 -0.91 14.16 -27.71
C VAL A 535 -0.06 12.92 -27.52
N GLU A 536 0.74 12.90 -26.45
CA GLU A 536 1.36 11.68 -25.93
C GLU A 536 0.37 10.96 -25.01
N TYR A 537 0.31 9.63 -25.10
CA TYR A 537 -0.70 8.81 -24.44
C TYR A 537 -0.06 7.61 -23.75
N GLY A 538 -0.84 6.98 -22.88
CA GLY A 538 -0.51 5.69 -22.27
C GLY A 538 -1.07 4.54 -23.08
N GLU A 539 -0.90 3.32 -22.59
CA GLU A 539 -1.12 2.10 -23.36
C GLU A 539 -2.57 1.57 -23.27
N GLU A 540 -3.50 2.35 -22.72
CA GLU A 540 -4.92 2.04 -22.56
C GLU A 540 -5.78 3.20 -23.08
N ILE A 541 -6.92 2.89 -23.69
CA ILE A 541 -7.88 3.87 -24.22
C ILE A 541 -9.28 3.47 -23.77
N ALA A 542 -9.98 4.35 -23.06
CA ALA A 542 -11.35 4.11 -22.62
C ALA A 542 -12.33 5.10 -23.27
N PRO A 543 -13.28 4.62 -24.10
CA PRO A 543 -14.41 5.42 -24.53
C PRO A 543 -15.42 5.61 -23.40
N PHE A 544 -15.77 6.86 -23.09
CA PHE A 544 -16.76 7.19 -22.06
C PHE A 544 -17.39 8.56 -22.31
N ASP A 545 -18.65 8.79 -21.93
CA ASP A 545 -19.27 10.12 -21.96
C ASP A 545 -18.87 10.90 -20.68
N VAL A 546 -17.78 11.65 -20.76
CA VAL A 546 -17.16 12.29 -19.57
C VAL A 546 -17.94 13.52 -19.13
N ASN A 547 -18.52 14.25 -20.08
CA ASN A 547 -19.22 15.51 -19.82
C ASN A 547 -20.75 15.39 -19.78
N GLY A 548 -21.30 14.18 -19.99
CA GLY A 548 -22.73 13.89 -19.93
C GLY A 548 -23.53 14.42 -21.11
N ASP A 549 -22.89 14.65 -22.26
CA ASP A 549 -23.55 15.23 -23.44
C ASP A 549 -24.12 14.20 -24.43
N GLY A 550 -24.01 12.91 -24.09
CA GLY A 550 -24.52 11.78 -24.85
C GLY A 550 -23.60 11.32 -25.99
N ARG A 551 -22.41 11.92 -26.15
CA ARG A 551 -21.37 11.45 -27.08
C ARG A 551 -20.27 10.76 -26.30
N LEU A 552 -19.72 9.68 -26.88
CA LEU A 552 -18.53 9.07 -26.31
C LEU A 552 -17.31 9.95 -26.61
N ASP A 553 -16.64 10.34 -25.54
CA ASP A 553 -15.29 10.90 -25.53
C ASP A 553 -14.25 9.78 -25.46
N LEU A 554 -12.98 10.14 -25.34
CA LEU A 554 -11.89 9.20 -25.09
C LEU A 554 -11.03 9.64 -23.91
N VAL A 555 -10.71 8.71 -23.02
CA VAL A 555 -9.69 8.89 -21.99
C VAL A 555 -8.47 8.06 -22.38
N MET A 556 -7.31 8.71 -22.48
CA MET A 556 -6.04 8.06 -22.83
C MET A 556 -4.84 8.77 -22.20
N GLY A 557 -3.98 8.02 -21.51
CA GLY A 557 -2.89 8.60 -20.74
C GLY A 557 -3.42 9.68 -19.76
N PRO A 558 -2.76 10.86 -19.67
CA PRO A 558 -3.22 11.95 -18.81
C PRO A 558 -4.33 12.82 -19.43
N TRP A 559 -4.95 12.40 -20.53
CA TRP A 559 -5.86 13.23 -21.32
C TRP A 559 -7.30 12.72 -21.34
N TRP A 560 -8.21 13.68 -21.27
CA TRP A 560 -9.57 13.57 -21.77
C TRP A 560 -9.64 14.25 -23.15
N LEU A 561 -9.99 13.48 -24.18
CA LEU A 561 -10.25 13.97 -25.52
C LEU A 561 -11.75 14.17 -25.70
N GLU A 562 -12.19 15.41 -25.56
CA GLU A 562 -13.60 15.80 -25.69
C GLU A 562 -14.06 15.69 -27.16
N ASN A 563 -15.14 14.97 -27.41
CA ASN A 563 -15.73 14.78 -28.73
C ASN A 563 -16.59 15.99 -29.14
N ASN A 564 -16.13 16.74 -30.14
CA ASN A 564 -16.81 17.93 -30.64
C ASN A 564 -18.10 17.61 -31.44
N GLY A 565 -18.37 16.34 -31.72
CA GLY A 565 -19.57 15.87 -32.43
C GLY A 565 -19.49 15.94 -33.97
N ASP A 566 -18.40 16.49 -34.51
CA ASP A 566 -18.10 16.55 -35.94
C ASP A 566 -16.99 15.55 -36.36
N GLY A 567 -16.58 14.68 -35.44
CA GLY A 567 -15.48 13.72 -35.61
C GLY A 567 -14.10 14.28 -35.21
N THR A 568 -14.02 15.52 -34.75
CA THR A 568 -12.82 16.11 -34.16
C THR A 568 -12.84 16.02 -32.63
N PHE A 569 -11.65 16.04 -32.03
CA PHE A 569 -11.47 15.91 -30.59
C PHE A 569 -10.61 17.03 -30.02
N SER A 570 -10.96 17.51 -28.83
CA SER A 570 -10.24 18.57 -28.13
C SER A 570 -9.53 17.99 -26.90
N PRO A 571 -8.17 17.98 -26.84
CA PRO A 571 -7.46 17.43 -25.70
C PRO A 571 -7.53 18.34 -24.48
N ARG A 572 -7.78 17.74 -23.31
CA ARG A 572 -7.82 18.39 -22.00
C ARG A 572 -7.04 17.55 -21.00
N ALA A 573 -6.13 18.18 -20.27
CA ALA A 573 -5.36 17.49 -19.24
C ALA A 573 -6.26 17.12 -18.05
N ILE A 574 -6.25 15.84 -17.69
CA ILE A 574 -6.83 15.33 -16.44
C ILE A 574 -5.83 15.53 -15.31
N VAL A 575 -4.57 15.18 -15.56
CA VAL A 575 -3.48 15.21 -14.56
C VAL A 575 -2.17 15.63 -15.21
N GLU A 576 -1.25 16.15 -14.41
CA GLU A 576 0.09 16.56 -14.84
C GLU A 576 1.17 15.79 -14.06
N GLY A 577 2.30 15.49 -14.71
CA GLY A 577 3.48 14.94 -14.05
C GLY A 577 3.43 13.45 -13.66
N LEU A 578 2.44 12.68 -14.14
CA LEU A 578 2.37 11.22 -13.99
C LEU A 578 2.73 10.52 -15.29
N GLN A 579 3.49 9.42 -15.20
CA GLN A 579 3.80 8.56 -16.35
C GLN A 579 2.68 7.53 -16.54
N VAL A 580 1.51 8.00 -16.94
CA VAL A 580 0.30 7.16 -17.07
C VAL A 580 0.48 6.10 -18.15
N ALA A 581 0.34 4.84 -17.76
CA ALA A 581 0.34 3.71 -18.69
C ALA A 581 -1.03 3.03 -18.80
N ARG A 582 -1.76 2.87 -17.69
CA ARG A 582 -3.06 2.19 -17.64
C ARG A 582 -4.09 3.05 -16.97
N LEU A 583 -5.34 2.84 -17.34
CA LEU A 583 -6.46 3.57 -16.77
C LEU A 583 -7.73 2.72 -16.69
N ALA A 584 -8.63 3.14 -15.81
CA ALA A 584 -10.03 2.71 -15.80
C ALA A 584 -10.92 3.93 -15.55
N VAL A 585 -12.14 3.91 -16.11
CA VAL A 585 -13.13 4.98 -15.91
C VAL A 585 -14.28 4.39 -15.09
N ALA A 586 -14.59 5.02 -13.95
CA ALA A 586 -15.66 4.61 -13.07
C ALA A 586 -16.05 5.76 -12.14
N ASP A 587 -17.27 5.76 -11.62
CA ASP A 587 -17.67 6.67 -10.54
C ASP A 587 -17.07 6.16 -9.24
N VAL A 588 -15.91 6.69 -8.85
CA VAL A 588 -15.17 6.20 -7.69
C VAL A 588 -15.81 6.74 -6.43
N ASN A 589 -16.22 8.00 -6.37
CA ASN A 589 -16.76 8.61 -5.15
C ASN A 589 -18.29 8.49 -4.99
N GLY A 590 -19.00 7.95 -5.98
CA GLY A 590 -20.45 7.74 -5.96
C GLY A 590 -21.25 9.01 -6.23
N ASP A 591 -20.66 10.03 -6.86
CA ASP A 591 -21.30 11.32 -7.12
C ASP A 591 -22.03 11.42 -8.46
N GLY A 592 -22.02 10.33 -9.24
CA GLY A 592 -22.67 10.20 -10.53
C GLY A 592 -21.85 10.72 -11.72
N ARG A 593 -20.60 11.17 -11.51
CA ARG A 593 -19.67 11.57 -12.58
C ARG A 593 -18.57 10.52 -12.75
N PRO A 594 -18.05 10.34 -13.99
CA PRO A 594 -17.00 9.36 -14.23
C PRO A 594 -15.63 9.88 -13.81
N ASP A 595 -15.08 9.30 -12.76
CA ASP A 595 -13.70 9.50 -12.36
C ASP A 595 -12.74 8.64 -13.19
N VAL A 596 -11.45 8.93 -13.08
CA VAL A 596 -10.41 8.22 -13.82
C VAL A 596 -9.37 7.65 -12.87
N VAL A 597 -9.25 6.33 -12.80
CA VAL A 597 -8.19 5.62 -12.07
C VAL A 597 -6.98 5.47 -13.00
N LEU A 598 -5.78 5.76 -12.50
CA LEU A 598 -4.55 5.78 -13.28
C LEU A 598 -3.45 4.97 -12.59
N GLY A 599 -2.74 4.16 -13.38
CA GLY A 599 -1.53 3.45 -12.98
C GLY A 599 -0.32 3.87 -13.82
N GLU A 600 0.83 3.98 -13.17
CA GLU A 600 2.10 4.36 -13.83
C GLU A 600 2.93 3.15 -14.25
N GLU A 601 3.53 3.21 -15.44
CA GLU A 601 4.62 2.31 -15.82
C GLU A 601 5.96 2.99 -15.56
N VAL A 602 6.68 2.53 -14.53
CA VAL A 602 8.01 3.04 -14.22
C VAL A 602 8.96 1.87 -14.14
N LEU A 603 9.85 1.75 -15.13
CA LEU A 603 10.80 0.65 -15.29
C LEU A 603 12.17 1.15 -15.73
N ASP A 604 13.23 0.60 -15.13
CA ASP A 604 14.60 0.74 -15.60
C ASP A 604 15.12 -0.61 -16.12
N PHE A 605 14.94 -0.84 -17.42
CA PHE A 605 15.43 -2.05 -18.08
C PHE A 605 16.96 -2.21 -18.06
N LYS A 606 17.70 -1.10 -18.05
CA LYS A 606 19.17 -1.13 -18.09
C LYS A 606 19.73 -1.65 -16.77
N ASN A 607 19.20 -1.16 -15.66
CA ASN A 607 19.64 -1.55 -14.32
C ASN A 607 18.78 -2.70 -13.74
N ARG A 608 17.72 -3.12 -14.44
CA ARG A 608 16.79 -4.18 -14.04
C ARG A 608 16.09 -3.85 -12.72
N VAL A 609 15.63 -2.61 -12.60
CA VAL A 609 14.94 -2.09 -11.43
C VAL A 609 13.52 -1.71 -11.80
N THR A 610 12.58 -2.18 -10.98
CA THR A 610 11.16 -1.84 -11.07
C THR A 610 10.80 -1.14 -9.77
N PRO A 611 10.73 0.21 -9.72
CA PRO A 611 10.33 0.96 -8.54
C PRO A 611 8.85 0.75 -8.16
N TYR A 612 8.52 1.17 -6.95
CA TYR A 612 7.14 1.47 -6.57
C TYR A 612 6.72 2.79 -7.22
N SER A 613 5.54 2.83 -7.79
CA SER A 613 4.96 4.01 -8.44
C SER A 613 3.48 4.15 -8.08
N LYS A 614 2.88 5.28 -8.46
CA LYS A 614 1.58 5.67 -7.92
C LYS A 614 0.44 4.92 -8.60
N LEU A 615 -0.53 4.53 -7.78
CA LEU A 615 -1.89 4.20 -8.19
C LEU A 615 -2.79 5.32 -7.64
N VAL A 616 -3.48 6.02 -8.52
CA VAL A 616 -4.28 7.20 -8.16
C VAL A 616 -5.67 7.14 -8.79
N TRP A 617 -6.59 7.94 -8.29
CA TRP A 617 -7.80 8.31 -9.02
C TRP A 617 -7.93 9.83 -9.11
N CYS A 618 -8.49 10.30 -10.22
CA CYS A 618 -8.71 11.71 -10.51
C CYS A 618 -10.22 11.99 -10.48
N GLU A 619 -10.61 12.86 -9.56
CA GLU A 619 -12.00 13.26 -9.31
C GLU A 619 -12.50 14.18 -10.41
N CYS A 620 -13.51 13.73 -11.15
CA CYS A 620 -14.13 14.51 -12.22
C CYS A 620 -14.92 15.69 -11.63
N PRO A 621 -14.53 16.95 -11.90
CA PRO A 621 -15.25 18.10 -11.37
C PRO A 621 -16.61 18.29 -12.05
N GLU A 622 -17.50 19.08 -11.45
CA GLU A 622 -18.82 19.41 -12.04
C GLU A 622 -18.73 19.96 -13.47
N ASP A 623 -17.68 20.73 -13.76
CA ASP A 623 -17.29 21.12 -15.12
C ASP A 623 -15.96 20.44 -15.47
N PRO A 624 -15.99 19.29 -16.19
CA PRO A 624 -14.78 18.52 -16.51
C PRO A 624 -13.72 19.31 -17.29
N ARG A 625 -14.09 20.45 -17.88
CA ARG A 625 -13.18 21.33 -18.62
C ARG A 625 -12.28 22.16 -17.70
N ARG A 626 -12.54 22.18 -16.40
CA ARG A 626 -11.69 22.82 -15.38
C ARG A 626 -10.61 21.84 -14.90
N GLY A 627 -9.53 21.73 -15.67
CA GLY A 627 -8.37 20.92 -15.34
C GLY A 627 -7.21 21.72 -14.69
N PRO A 628 -6.23 21.04 -14.08
CA PRO A 628 -6.21 19.59 -13.84
C PRO A 628 -7.23 19.18 -12.76
N TRP A 629 -7.69 17.94 -12.83
CA TRP A 629 -8.63 17.36 -11.88
C TRP A 629 -7.96 17.12 -10.52
N LYS A 630 -8.76 17.01 -9.46
CA LYS A 630 -8.23 16.71 -8.14
C LYS A 630 -7.79 15.25 -8.08
N THR A 631 -6.51 15.00 -7.84
CA THR A 631 -5.94 13.65 -7.78
C THR A 631 -5.84 13.17 -6.34
N HIS A 632 -6.24 11.93 -6.11
CA HIS A 632 -6.19 11.24 -4.83
C HIS A 632 -5.36 9.96 -4.95
N GLN A 633 -4.43 9.74 -4.03
CA GLN A 633 -3.57 8.56 -4.05
C GLN A 633 -4.25 7.36 -3.39
N ILE A 634 -4.33 6.24 -4.10
CA ILE A 634 -4.89 4.97 -3.59
C ILE A 634 -3.79 4.20 -2.87
N ASP A 635 -2.70 3.91 -3.57
CA ASP A 635 -1.57 3.14 -3.06
C ASP A 635 -0.29 3.51 -3.82
N THR A 636 0.82 2.99 -3.36
CA THR A 636 2.08 2.93 -4.08
C THR A 636 2.45 1.45 -4.16
N ILE A 637 2.42 0.89 -5.38
CA ILE A 637 2.72 -0.51 -5.64
C ILE A 637 3.74 -0.63 -6.77
N ARG A 638 4.24 -1.84 -7.01
CA ARG A 638 5.33 -2.04 -7.95
C ARG A 638 4.84 -2.01 -9.40
N CYS A 639 5.00 -0.86 -10.05
CA CYS A 639 4.61 -0.63 -11.44
C CYS A 639 3.17 -1.13 -11.72
N PRO A 640 2.11 -0.41 -11.25
CA PRO A 640 0.71 -0.73 -11.49
C PRO A 640 0.34 -0.63 -12.98
N HIS A 641 0.80 -1.61 -13.75
CA HIS A 641 0.73 -1.66 -15.22
C HIS A 641 -0.45 -2.51 -15.70
N SER A 642 -1.43 -2.72 -14.82
CA SER A 642 -2.79 -3.08 -15.17
C SER A 642 -3.74 -2.49 -14.14
N VAL A 643 -4.82 -1.87 -14.62
CA VAL A 643 -5.85 -1.25 -13.76
C VAL A 643 -7.22 -1.61 -14.33
N ALA A 644 -8.15 -1.96 -13.44
CA ALA A 644 -9.57 -2.09 -13.76
C ALA A 644 -10.41 -1.56 -12.61
N ALA A 645 -11.66 -1.19 -12.87
CA ALA A 645 -12.59 -0.72 -11.85
C ALA A 645 -13.98 -1.29 -12.12
N ALA A 646 -14.60 -1.90 -11.10
CA ALA A 646 -15.95 -2.48 -11.18
C ALA A 646 -16.48 -2.78 -9.77
N ASP A 647 -17.80 -2.93 -9.65
CA ASP A 647 -18.42 -3.56 -8.47
C ASP A 647 -18.12 -5.07 -8.49
N LEU A 648 -17.19 -5.50 -7.63
CA LEU A 648 -16.70 -6.88 -7.60
C LEU A 648 -17.44 -7.72 -6.58
N ASP A 649 -17.91 -7.13 -5.49
CA ASP A 649 -18.63 -7.84 -4.43
C ASP A 649 -20.15 -7.69 -4.44
N GLY A 650 -20.69 -6.91 -5.37
CA GLY A 650 -22.11 -6.76 -5.63
C GLY A 650 -22.83 -5.84 -4.66
N ASP A 651 -22.11 -4.96 -3.96
CA ASP A 651 -22.69 -4.01 -3.02
C ASP A 651 -23.06 -2.66 -3.65
N GLY A 652 -22.78 -2.48 -4.94
CA GLY A 652 -23.07 -1.28 -5.72
C GLY A 652 -21.99 -0.20 -5.64
N GLU A 653 -20.92 -0.40 -4.86
CA GLU A 653 -19.75 0.46 -4.86
C GLU A 653 -18.67 -0.09 -5.80
N VAL A 654 -17.84 0.79 -6.34
CA VAL A 654 -16.76 0.39 -7.24
C VAL A 654 -15.51 0.01 -6.44
N GLU A 655 -14.99 -1.19 -6.71
CA GLU A 655 -13.63 -1.57 -6.35
C GLU A 655 -12.64 -1.25 -7.46
N VAL A 656 -11.40 -0.96 -7.07
CA VAL A 656 -10.26 -0.80 -7.97
C VAL A 656 -9.38 -2.05 -7.92
N LEU A 657 -9.00 -2.58 -9.08
CA LEU A 657 -8.00 -3.62 -9.22
C LEU A 657 -6.71 -3.05 -9.77
N ALA A 658 -5.59 -3.51 -9.24
CA ALA A 658 -4.28 -3.20 -9.80
C ALA A 658 -3.38 -4.44 -9.82
N GLY A 659 -2.77 -4.69 -10.97
CA GLY A 659 -1.77 -5.74 -11.17
C GLY A 659 -0.37 -5.16 -11.24
N GLU A 660 0.56 -5.76 -10.51
CA GLU A 660 1.98 -5.39 -10.58
C GLU A 660 2.64 -5.97 -11.82
N HIS A 661 3.55 -5.19 -12.41
CA HIS A 661 4.41 -5.62 -13.49
C HIS A 661 5.89 -5.49 -13.10
N ASP A 662 6.55 -6.62 -12.88
CA ASP A 662 8.01 -6.67 -12.79
C ASP A 662 8.56 -7.78 -13.70
N PRO A 663 9.26 -7.44 -14.79
CA PRO A 663 9.82 -8.44 -15.69
C PRO A 663 11.10 -9.10 -15.14
N PHE A 664 11.63 -8.68 -13.98
CA PHE A 664 12.94 -9.10 -13.47
C PHE A 664 12.85 -10.10 -12.30
N TRP A 665 13.69 -11.14 -12.35
CA TRP A 665 13.90 -12.04 -11.21
C TRP A 665 14.69 -11.35 -10.08
N PRO A 666 14.42 -11.70 -8.81
CA PRO A 666 13.51 -12.77 -8.39
C PRO A 666 12.03 -12.36 -8.26
N TYR A 667 11.72 -11.06 -8.35
CA TYR A 667 10.41 -10.56 -7.95
C TYR A 667 9.29 -10.82 -8.95
N ARG A 668 9.60 -11.06 -10.23
CA ARG A 668 8.60 -11.46 -11.22
C ARG A 668 7.63 -12.56 -10.72
N ALA A 669 8.13 -13.57 -10.01
CA ALA A 669 7.31 -14.66 -9.45
C ALA A 669 6.60 -14.30 -8.13
N GLN A 670 6.60 -13.03 -7.75
CA GLN A 670 6.04 -12.46 -6.53
C GLN A 670 5.20 -11.20 -6.82
N CYS A 671 4.96 -10.89 -8.10
CA CYS A 671 4.04 -9.81 -8.48
C CYS A 671 2.62 -10.12 -7.97
N ARG A 672 1.91 -9.06 -7.59
CA ARG A 672 0.65 -9.14 -6.87
C ARG A 672 -0.50 -8.61 -7.70
N LEU A 673 -1.66 -9.22 -7.48
CA LEU A 673 -2.96 -8.70 -7.90
C LEU A 673 -3.67 -8.17 -6.66
N TYR A 674 -3.97 -6.88 -6.65
CA TYR A 674 -4.66 -6.21 -5.56
C TYR A 674 -6.09 -5.85 -5.93
N ALA A 675 -6.96 -5.90 -4.94
CA ALA A 675 -8.27 -5.23 -4.93
C ALA A 675 -8.30 -4.18 -3.82
N TYR A 676 -8.87 -3.02 -4.14
CA TYR A 676 -9.03 -1.89 -3.25
C TYR A 676 -10.51 -1.54 -3.15
N LYS A 677 -11.03 -1.57 -1.93
CA LYS A 677 -12.39 -1.12 -1.61
C LYS A 677 -12.30 0.18 -0.82
N LYS A 678 -13.08 1.20 -1.18
CA LYS A 678 -13.10 2.45 -0.42
C LYS A 678 -13.47 2.18 1.03
N ALA A 679 -12.74 2.79 1.96
CA ALA A 679 -13.01 2.70 3.38
C ALA A 679 -13.66 3.99 3.94
N ASP A 680 -13.86 4.99 3.09
CA ASP A 680 -14.65 6.18 3.35
C ASP A 680 -15.36 6.65 2.07
N PRO A 681 -16.48 7.39 2.17
CA PRO A 681 -17.26 7.81 1.00
C PRO A 681 -16.47 8.64 -0.02
N GLN A 682 -15.43 9.36 0.41
CA GLN A 682 -14.65 10.24 -0.46
C GLN A 682 -13.47 9.53 -1.13
N GLY A 683 -13.23 8.23 -0.85
CA GLY A 683 -12.12 7.50 -1.46
C GLY A 683 -10.72 8.00 -1.04
N ARG A 684 -10.60 8.55 0.18
CA ARG A 684 -9.32 9.00 0.77
C ARG A 684 -8.55 7.86 1.43
N SER A 685 -9.23 6.77 1.73
CA SER A 685 -8.72 5.59 2.40
C SER A 685 -9.29 4.32 1.82
N TRP A 686 -8.52 3.23 1.90
CA TRP A 686 -8.82 2.01 1.16
C TRP A 686 -8.54 0.78 2.00
N TYR A 687 -9.47 -0.19 1.98
CA TYR A 687 -9.16 -1.56 2.34
C TYR A 687 -8.40 -2.21 1.19
N ARG A 688 -7.26 -2.85 1.48
CA ARG A 688 -6.44 -3.52 0.46
C ARG A 688 -6.45 -5.03 0.66
N TYR A 689 -6.77 -5.75 -0.42
CA TYR A 689 -6.80 -7.21 -0.46
C TYR A 689 -5.81 -7.72 -1.50
N THR A 690 -5.00 -8.71 -1.13
CA THR A 690 -4.13 -9.42 -2.07
C THR A 690 -4.90 -10.62 -2.63
N LEU A 691 -5.33 -10.56 -3.89
CA LEU A 691 -6.04 -11.65 -4.57
C LEU A 691 -5.09 -12.73 -5.08
N ASP A 692 -3.88 -12.34 -5.48
CA ASP A 692 -2.79 -13.23 -5.89
C ASP A 692 -1.44 -12.56 -5.62
N ASN A 693 -0.37 -13.35 -5.50
CA ASN A 693 0.99 -12.88 -5.19
C ASN A 693 2.07 -13.70 -5.91
N ARG A 694 1.73 -14.25 -7.08
CA ARG A 694 2.56 -15.23 -7.80
C ARG A 694 2.89 -14.86 -9.23
N PHE A 695 2.12 -13.97 -9.85
CA PHE A 695 2.12 -13.78 -11.30
C PHE A 695 2.24 -12.31 -11.67
N GLU A 696 2.90 -12.06 -12.79
CA GLU A 696 3.04 -10.73 -13.37
C GLU A 696 1.84 -10.37 -14.25
N HIS A 697 1.47 -9.09 -14.26
CA HIS A 697 0.20 -8.59 -14.81
C HIS A 697 0.38 -7.41 -15.79
N HIS A 698 1.18 -7.55 -16.85
CA HIS A 698 1.23 -6.55 -17.93
C HIS A 698 -0.06 -6.62 -18.76
N ASP A 699 -0.82 -5.53 -18.73
CA ASP A 699 -2.02 -5.24 -19.56
C ASP A 699 -3.15 -6.24 -19.39
N GLY A 700 -2.99 -7.12 -18.42
CA GLY A 700 -3.80 -8.30 -18.28
C GLY A 700 -5.07 -8.05 -17.49
N VAL A 701 -5.03 -7.22 -16.44
CA VAL A 701 -6.14 -7.20 -15.47
C VAL A 701 -7.37 -6.53 -16.09
N LYS A 702 -8.35 -7.35 -16.46
CA LYS A 702 -9.66 -6.91 -16.94
C LYS A 702 -10.77 -7.57 -16.12
N VAL A 703 -11.80 -6.80 -15.79
CA VAL A 703 -13.05 -7.34 -15.21
C VAL A 703 -13.99 -7.69 -16.35
N VAL A 704 -14.50 -8.92 -16.35
CA VAL A 704 -15.33 -9.46 -17.41
C VAL A 704 -16.50 -10.27 -16.85
N ASP A 705 -17.64 -10.22 -17.54
CA ASP A 705 -18.79 -11.06 -17.24
C ASP A 705 -18.75 -12.36 -18.05
N LEU A 706 -18.17 -13.41 -17.49
CA LEU A 706 -18.15 -14.75 -18.10
C LEU A 706 -19.42 -15.57 -17.80
N ALA A 707 -20.22 -15.10 -16.84
CA ALA A 707 -21.54 -15.60 -16.52
C ALA A 707 -22.39 -14.42 -16.01
N PRO A 708 -23.71 -14.40 -16.27
CA PRO A 708 -24.56 -13.30 -15.84
C PRO A 708 -24.47 -13.04 -14.33
N GLY A 709 -24.18 -11.79 -13.95
CA GLY A 709 -24.14 -11.33 -12.56
C GLY A 709 -23.00 -11.92 -11.72
N ARG A 710 -21.94 -12.45 -12.34
CA ARG A 710 -20.74 -12.94 -11.64
C ARG A 710 -19.50 -12.33 -12.28
N PRO A 711 -18.97 -11.22 -11.74
CA PRO A 711 -17.74 -10.63 -12.27
C PRO A 711 -16.60 -11.64 -12.14
N ALA A 712 -15.75 -11.65 -13.15
CA ALA A 712 -14.54 -12.44 -13.20
C ALA A 712 -13.36 -11.55 -13.58
N ILE A 713 -12.18 -11.91 -13.12
CA ILE A 713 -10.95 -11.20 -13.47
C ILE A 713 -10.15 -12.11 -14.38
N ILE A 714 -9.76 -11.61 -15.55
CA ILE A 714 -8.81 -12.28 -16.43
C ILE A 714 -7.50 -11.51 -16.43
N SER A 715 -6.39 -12.20 -16.70
CA SER A 715 -5.06 -11.58 -16.85
C SER A 715 -4.11 -12.47 -17.62
N HIS A 716 -3.06 -11.85 -18.17
CA HIS A 716 -1.81 -12.50 -18.56
C HIS A 716 -0.63 -11.65 -18.06
N GLY A 717 0.59 -12.14 -18.27
CA GLY A 717 1.82 -11.37 -18.08
C GLY A 717 2.60 -11.23 -19.39
N TRP A 718 3.47 -10.23 -19.45
CA TRP A 718 4.37 -9.99 -20.57
C TRP A 718 5.49 -11.04 -20.64
N ARG A 719 6.08 -11.34 -19.49
CA ARG A 719 7.18 -12.31 -19.39
C ARG A 719 6.65 -13.69 -19.01
N ASP A 720 5.52 -13.78 -18.32
CA ASP A 720 4.77 -15.02 -18.04
C ASP A 720 3.93 -15.46 -19.26
N THR A 721 4.59 -15.59 -20.41
CA THR A 721 3.97 -15.68 -21.73
C THR A 721 2.97 -16.83 -21.90
N ALA A 722 3.21 -17.92 -21.17
CA ALA A 722 2.48 -19.17 -21.30
C ALA A 722 1.13 -19.17 -20.59
N TYR A 723 0.90 -18.20 -19.70
CA TYR A 723 -0.24 -18.24 -18.79
C TYR A 723 -1.37 -17.32 -19.24
N VAL A 724 -2.59 -17.85 -19.17
CA VAL A 724 -3.82 -17.08 -19.18
C VAL A 724 -4.56 -17.41 -17.90
N HIS A 725 -4.85 -16.38 -17.13
CA HIS A 725 -5.33 -16.51 -15.77
C HIS A 725 -6.81 -16.10 -15.66
N LEU A 726 -7.49 -16.70 -14.68
CA LEU A 726 -8.87 -16.41 -14.34
C LEU A 726 -9.04 -16.45 -12.83
N TRP A 727 -9.60 -15.39 -12.25
CA TRP A 727 -10.09 -15.36 -10.87
C TRP A 727 -11.60 -15.20 -10.86
N GLN A 728 -12.28 -16.01 -10.07
CA GLN A 728 -13.72 -15.93 -9.83
C GLN A 728 -14.03 -16.16 -8.36
N MET A 729 -15.10 -15.57 -7.86
CA MET A 729 -15.60 -15.88 -6.52
C MET A 729 -16.14 -17.31 -6.46
N ASP A 730 -15.75 -18.05 -5.41
CA ASP A 730 -16.30 -19.36 -5.05
C ASP A 730 -17.82 -19.36 -4.86
#